data_AF-Q7UG55-F1
#
_entry.id   AF-Q7UG55-F1
#
_cell.length_a   1.000
_cell.length_b   1.000
_cell.length_c   1.000
_cell.angle_alpha   90.00
_cell.angle_beta   90.00
_cell.angle_gamma   90.00
#
_symmetry.space_group_name_H-M   'P 1'
#
loop_
_entity.id
_entity.type
_entity.pdbx_description
1 polymer ?
#
loop_
_entity_poly.entity_id
_entity_poly.type
_entity_poly.pdbx_seq_one_letter_code
_entity_poly.pdbx_strand_id
1 'polypeptide(L)'
;MATSLDAFAYPAVSRPRSAFQHLVWKDFRMLQPLLLAGVIGTAALFLLAVLRAAIDPASDPSLTTLSVLWVLLPNLVALGIPPISLGTENEERTLDWLRTLPVTWWQVLLSKLLIGFAAWVLAVLVASVCFALSWLVLRGGWDWSAIGRISGSESIFELMVYGVGLLICGWIAALIVRNPVGSVMLVIPLIVGLTLLWNYSVAGLVSTHFHYGVTFLEATAAQRVSMLCLATVYLAALGGVVAGLARHRLAGASDHRWQAPAVASTSAWQPSVVQVAWHAKPRPFRALLWQQVRQTRLVIGAAFSFALFALLSIWTDGNHGFHDLLLVLGWPAAHLMLGVAAFHGDRRGMRQGFFADRGWPPNLIWVTRLIPTASASLFLILVFPFVSGLDLYLGMHYGTGTLWQAFGFSVVVQTLLFLIGVLTGQWGRRPSLAFFGAPVVALLWMLPAFGLLAFYGGYTGLLWLAAGVLLFASRRLTPFVMEGVSSAAVWGRGLAYCLLALGVMCLCLFIHRWWTTPSEMPQWRKQMLAIVQEPITPETLESTVGVLPGTRNIHLNADVYSLEDYEMDARKSLLLSEFPTVNLVEASAFQYTVRLHPSRSWAGQRMNYAFENEAARYRDVELRLDAELKSSEVMGEHVSQSELYGLCVDTPIAAKGYASVPNWNGLPYGVSPYQHFQWHPFRRKALEVAAKWSKLSREQSFVFGALGELLNNAESNEWIVINGLRQIAYEQNLFSDEALPQSEEDQLDREAFIRVVDQLVNKDLRRESRQRSLIAEWQRFQTGEWSGWFDDELGNEKSFLDAPLSEPFYRLEFEQTRFERILDVAVRNTLDQLEDGLPEWDDPELTKQRLLWTKLLKDRRSGVGHQEVASPPRAPVFYREQDLLIDELRQMADRLRETQQSNVGQVSPGTRADALSQSEVSHNLILEFERVPSNHPAR
;
A
#
# COMPACT_ATOMS: atom_id res chain seq x y z
N MET A 1 -35.29 -20.61 -65.38
CA MET A 1 -36.56 -21.35 -65.29
C MET A 1 -36.52 -22.17 -64.00
N ALA A 2 -37.59 -22.08 -63.19
CA ALA A 2 -37.78 -22.61 -61.83
C ALA A 2 -36.87 -21.96 -60.77
N THR A 3 -37.34 -21.28 -59.72
CA THR A 3 -38.60 -21.33 -58.96
C THR A 3 -38.99 -19.95 -58.42
N SER A 4 -40.08 -19.40 -58.95
CA SER A 4 -40.87 -18.32 -58.36
C SER A 4 -42.15 -18.96 -57.82
N LEU A 5 -42.30 -19.15 -56.51
CA LEU A 5 -43.60 -19.46 -55.88
C LEU A 5 -43.66 -19.38 -54.33
N ASP A 6 -42.68 -18.75 -53.65
CA ASP A 6 -42.76 -18.48 -52.20
C ASP A 6 -43.08 -17.01 -51.85
N ALA A 7 -43.53 -16.24 -52.84
CA ALA A 7 -44.23 -14.98 -52.57
C ALA A 7 -45.67 -15.31 -52.19
N PHE A 8 -46.17 -14.76 -51.08
CA PHE A 8 -47.54 -14.83 -50.55
C PHE A 8 -47.84 -15.72 -49.33
N ALA A 9 -46.83 -16.02 -48.49
CA ALA A 9 -47.11 -16.11 -47.06
C ALA A 9 -47.01 -14.69 -46.46
N TYR A 10 -48.08 -13.90 -46.56
CA TYR A 10 -48.21 -12.69 -45.74
C TYR A 10 -48.18 -13.13 -44.27
N PRO A 11 -47.16 -12.78 -43.47
CA PRO A 11 -47.25 -13.01 -42.04
C PRO A 11 -48.49 -12.27 -41.55
N ALA A 12 -49.37 -12.99 -40.87
CA ALA A 12 -50.61 -12.50 -40.30
C ALA A 12 -50.44 -11.06 -39.82
N VAL A 13 -51.30 -10.16 -40.30
CA VAL A 13 -51.35 -8.74 -39.96
C VAL A 13 -51.41 -8.61 -38.44
N SER A 14 -50.23 -8.55 -37.81
CA SER A 14 -50.10 -8.23 -36.40
C SER A 14 -50.70 -6.83 -36.25
N ARG A 15 -51.64 -6.68 -35.30
CA ARG A 15 -52.31 -5.40 -34.99
C ARG A 15 -51.32 -4.24 -35.13
N PRO A 16 -51.69 -3.11 -35.77
CA PRO A 16 -50.77 -2.01 -36.00
C PRO A 16 -50.19 -1.57 -34.66
N ARG A 17 -48.92 -1.95 -34.40
CA ARG A 17 -48.19 -1.50 -33.23
C ARG A 17 -48.13 0.01 -33.30
N SER A 18 -48.41 0.70 -32.19
CA SER A 18 -48.41 2.16 -32.17
C SER A 18 -47.04 2.69 -32.65
N ALA A 19 -47.01 3.84 -33.31
CA ALA A 19 -45.77 4.47 -33.78
C ALA A 19 -44.74 4.61 -32.65
N PHE A 20 -45.22 4.85 -31.42
CA PHE A 20 -44.42 4.89 -30.21
C PHE A 20 -43.69 3.57 -29.91
N GLN A 21 -44.33 2.40 -30.06
CA GLN A 21 -43.68 1.10 -29.83
C GLN A 21 -42.52 0.86 -30.81
N HIS A 22 -42.65 1.31 -32.06
CA HIS A 22 -41.58 1.20 -33.05
C HIS A 22 -40.40 2.11 -32.72
N LEU A 23 -40.66 3.35 -32.27
CA LEU A 23 -39.61 4.27 -31.80
C LEU A 23 -38.87 3.67 -30.60
N VAL A 24 -39.61 3.11 -29.64
CA VAL A 24 -39.04 2.45 -28.47
C VAL A 24 -38.15 1.27 -28.89
N TRP A 25 -38.65 0.38 -29.75
CA TRP A 25 -37.85 -0.75 -30.22
C TRP A 25 -36.57 -0.32 -30.96
N LYS A 26 -36.67 0.72 -31.78
CA LYS A 26 -35.53 1.30 -32.52
C LYS A 26 -34.50 1.88 -31.56
N ASP A 27 -34.91 2.74 -30.63
CA ASP A 27 -34.01 3.37 -29.65
C ASP A 27 -33.35 2.31 -28.74
N PHE A 28 -34.07 1.25 -28.36
CA PHE A 28 -33.53 0.12 -27.59
C PHE A 28 -32.42 -0.61 -28.37
N ARG A 29 -32.66 -0.99 -29.63
CA ARG A 29 -31.63 -1.62 -30.47
C ARG A 29 -30.40 -0.73 -30.65
N MET A 30 -30.59 0.59 -30.64
CA MET A 30 -29.49 1.52 -30.77
C MET A 30 -28.63 1.61 -29.50
N LEU A 31 -29.24 1.51 -28.32
CA LEU A 31 -28.57 1.53 -27.01
C LEU A 31 -28.11 0.15 -26.55
N GLN A 32 -28.63 -0.95 -27.12
CA GLN A 32 -28.29 -2.33 -26.75
C GLN A 32 -26.77 -2.60 -26.68
N PRO A 33 -25.91 -2.15 -27.61
CA PRO A 33 -24.47 -2.40 -27.52
C PRO A 33 -23.82 -1.70 -26.31
N LEU A 34 -24.27 -0.48 -25.97
CA LEU A 34 -23.79 0.24 -24.78
C LEU A 34 -24.22 -0.50 -23.51
N LEU A 35 -25.47 -0.94 -23.45
CA LEU A 35 -26.02 -1.66 -22.31
C LEU A 35 -25.31 -3.00 -22.10
N LEU A 36 -25.09 -3.77 -23.16
CA LEU A 36 -24.32 -5.02 -23.10
C LEU A 36 -22.89 -4.77 -22.61
N ALA A 37 -22.21 -3.76 -23.15
CA ALA A 37 -20.87 -3.38 -22.73
C ALA A 37 -20.82 -2.92 -21.26
N GLY A 38 -21.83 -2.16 -20.82
CA GLY A 38 -21.99 -1.73 -19.44
C GLY A 38 -22.19 -2.91 -18.49
N VAL A 39 -23.09 -3.83 -18.81
CA VAL A 39 -23.37 -5.03 -18.00
C VAL A 39 -22.15 -5.94 -17.90
N ILE A 40 -21.54 -6.30 -19.04
CA ILE A 40 -20.36 -7.18 -19.07
C ILE A 40 -19.17 -6.51 -18.38
N GLY A 41 -18.92 -5.23 -18.67
CA GLY A 41 -17.84 -4.47 -18.06
C GLY A 41 -18.01 -4.35 -16.54
N THR A 42 -19.24 -4.13 -16.07
CA THR A 42 -19.54 -4.07 -14.64
C THR A 42 -19.26 -5.39 -13.95
N ALA A 43 -19.81 -6.49 -14.47
CA ALA A 43 -19.58 -7.82 -13.91
C ALA A 43 -18.08 -8.19 -13.90
N ALA A 44 -17.36 -7.90 -14.99
CA ALA A 44 -15.94 -8.18 -15.09
C ALA A 44 -15.08 -7.36 -14.10
N LEU A 45 -15.39 -6.07 -13.91
CA LEU A 45 -14.66 -5.21 -12.97
C LEU A 45 -14.89 -5.61 -11.52
N PHE A 46 -16.13 -5.96 -11.14
CA PHE A 46 -16.40 -6.50 -9.81
C PHE A 46 -15.73 -7.85 -9.58
N LEU A 47 -15.73 -8.74 -10.58
CA LEU A 47 -15.01 -10.02 -10.50
C LEU A 47 -13.51 -9.80 -10.30
N LEU A 48 -12.90 -8.87 -11.04
CA LEU A 48 -11.49 -8.53 -10.87
C LEU A 48 -11.20 -7.88 -9.51
N ALA A 49 -12.11 -7.06 -8.99
CA ALA A 49 -11.98 -6.47 -7.66
C ALA A 49 -12.03 -7.54 -6.56
N VAL A 50 -12.95 -8.50 -6.66
CA VAL A 50 -13.03 -9.66 -5.76
C VAL A 50 -11.79 -10.53 -5.88
N LEU A 51 -11.33 -10.82 -7.10
CA LEU A 51 -10.12 -11.61 -7.30
C LEU A 51 -8.90 -10.92 -6.69
N ARG A 52 -8.77 -9.60 -6.88
CA ARG A 52 -7.70 -8.80 -6.25
C ARG A 52 -7.76 -8.92 -4.73
N ALA A 53 -8.93 -8.74 -4.15
CA ALA A 53 -9.14 -8.82 -2.72
C ALA A 53 -8.87 -10.21 -2.13
N ALA A 54 -9.21 -11.27 -2.88
CA ALA A 54 -8.91 -12.64 -2.48
C ALA A 54 -7.39 -12.91 -2.49
N ILE A 55 -6.63 -12.26 -3.38
CA ILE A 55 -5.18 -12.40 -3.43
C ILE A 55 -4.52 -11.56 -2.32
N ASP A 56 -5.02 -10.35 -2.05
CA ASP A 56 -4.46 -9.44 -1.05
C ASP A 56 -5.51 -8.94 -0.04
N PRO A 57 -5.85 -9.76 0.98
CA PRO A 57 -6.80 -9.36 2.00
C PRO A 57 -6.21 -8.36 3.00
N ALA A 58 -4.88 -8.24 3.08
CA ALA A 58 -4.22 -7.19 3.88
C ALA A 58 -4.46 -5.81 3.25
N SER A 59 -4.44 -5.74 1.91
CA SER A 59 -5.10 -4.68 1.15
C SER A 59 -6.60 -4.92 1.11
N ASP A 60 -7.26 -5.05 2.28
CA ASP A 60 -8.73 -5.16 2.39
C ASP A 60 -9.30 -4.22 1.34
N PRO A 61 -9.93 -4.72 0.25
CA PRO A 61 -10.28 -3.90 -0.90
C PRO A 61 -11.10 -2.80 -0.30
N SER A 62 -10.50 -1.61 -0.21
CA SER A 62 -11.11 -0.53 0.55
C SER A 62 -12.56 -0.51 0.12
N LEU A 63 -13.49 -0.59 1.06
CA LEU A 63 -14.91 -0.64 0.71
C LEU A 63 -15.26 0.49 -0.29
N THR A 64 -14.47 1.55 -0.23
CA THR A 64 -14.17 2.57 -1.23
C THR A 64 -14.00 2.07 -2.69
N THR A 65 -13.14 1.13 -3.03
CA THR A 65 -12.98 0.61 -4.41
C THR A 65 -14.27 -0.03 -4.93
N LEU A 66 -14.91 -0.89 -4.13
CA LEU A 66 -16.18 -1.54 -4.51
C LEU A 66 -17.31 -0.52 -4.60
N SER A 67 -17.37 0.45 -3.69
CA SER A 67 -18.37 1.52 -3.70
C SER A 67 -18.15 2.50 -4.87
N VAL A 68 -16.89 2.84 -5.18
CA VAL A 68 -16.52 3.64 -6.36
C VAL A 68 -16.94 2.92 -7.62
N LEU A 69 -16.69 1.61 -7.77
CA LEU A 69 -17.17 0.85 -8.93
C LEU A 69 -18.70 0.84 -9.01
N TRP A 70 -19.37 0.63 -7.88
CA TRP A 70 -20.83 0.64 -7.79
C TRP A 70 -21.45 1.97 -8.24
N VAL A 71 -20.83 3.10 -7.89
CA VAL A 71 -21.26 4.45 -8.27
C VAL A 71 -20.84 4.80 -9.71
N LEU A 72 -19.59 4.51 -10.08
CA LEU A 72 -18.99 4.95 -11.34
C LEU A 72 -19.62 4.26 -12.55
N LEU A 73 -19.85 2.95 -12.47
CA LEU A 73 -20.23 2.15 -13.64
C LEU A 73 -21.61 2.49 -14.21
N PRO A 74 -22.68 2.61 -13.40
CA PRO A 74 -23.97 3.06 -13.92
C PRO A 74 -23.92 4.49 -14.45
N ASN A 75 -23.11 5.36 -13.84
CA ASN A 75 -22.95 6.75 -14.26
C ASN A 75 -22.20 6.87 -15.59
N LEU A 76 -21.24 5.97 -15.89
CA LEU A 76 -20.63 5.87 -17.21
C LEU A 76 -21.66 5.48 -18.28
N VAL A 77 -22.60 4.59 -17.95
CA VAL A 77 -23.71 4.24 -18.87
C VAL A 77 -24.65 5.43 -19.06
N ALA A 78 -25.02 6.15 -17.98
CA ALA A 78 -25.82 7.37 -18.05
C ALA A 78 -25.18 8.44 -18.94
N LEU A 79 -23.87 8.65 -18.82
CA LEU A 79 -23.10 9.58 -19.64
C LEU A 79 -23.13 9.20 -21.13
N GLY A 80 -23.16 7.89 -21.44
CA GLY A 80 -23.16 7.37 -22.80
C GLY A 80 -24.51 7.37 -23.51
N ILE A 81 -25.61 7.28 -22.76
CA ILE A 81 -26.96 7.14 -23.31
C ILE A 81 -27.34 8.30 -24.25
N PRO A 82 -27.31 9.59 -23.83
CA PRO A 82 -27.79 10.67 -24.69
C PRO A 82 -26.93 10.94 -25.94
N PRO A 83 -25.58 10.97 -25.85
CA PRO A 83 -24.70 11.12 -27.01
C PRO A 83 -24.86 10.00 -28.02
N ILE A 84 -25.11 8.76 -27.57
CA ILE A 84 -25.42 7.67 -28.48
C ILE A 84 -26.82 7.88 -29.06
N SER A 85 -27.85 7.99 -28.22
CA SER A 85 -29.27 8.08 -28.64
C SER A 85 -29.59 9.22 -29.62
N LEU A 86 -29.07 10.43 -29.38
CA LEU A 86 -29.29 11.58 -30.26
C LEU A 86 -28.09 11.85 -31.15
N GLY A 87 -26.88 11.78 -30.61
CA GLY A 87 -25.69 12.21 -31.34
C GLY A 87 -25.41 11.35 -32.58
N THR A 88 -25.63 10.02 -32.51
CA THR A 88 -25.44 9.18 -33.71
C THR A 88 -26.54 9.42 -34.75
N GLU A 89 -27.79 9.61 -34.32
CA GLU A 89 -28.88 9.94 -35.25
C GLU A 89 -28.68 11.29 -35.94
N ASN A 90 -28.05 12.25 -35.25
CA ASN A 90 -27.67 13.53 -35.84
C ASN A 90 -26.51 13.39 -36.82
N GLU A 91 -25.49 12.60 -36.50
CA GLU A 91 -24.39 12.32 -37.43
C GLU A 91 -24.88 11.59 -38.69
N GLU A 92 -25.82 10.66 -38.54
CA GLU A 92 -26.42 9.88 -39.63
C GLU A 92 -27.58 10.61 -40.33
N ARG A 93 -27.98 11.80 -39.85
CA ARG A 93 -29.15 12.59 -40.32
C ARG A 93 -30.48 11.84 -40.26
N THR A 94 -30.56 10.72 -39.53
CA THR A 94 -31.81 9.98 -39.32
C THR A 94 -32.78 10.77 -38.44
N LEU A 95 -32.27 11.68 -37.60
CA LEU A 95 -33.09 12.59 -36.82
C LEU A 95 -33.84 13.60 -37.71
N ASP A 96 -33.22 14.10 -38.77
CA ASP A 96 -33.88 14.98 -39.74
C ASP A 96 -34.99 14.22 -40.48
N TRP A 97 -34.79 12.93 -40.76
CA TRP A 97 -35.80 12.06 -41.34
C TRP A 97 -36.96 11.77 -40.37
N LEU A 98 -36.70 11.58 -39.07
CA LEU A 98 -37.75 11.40 -38.08
C LEU A 98 -38.70 12.60 -38.00
N ARG A 99 -38.23 13.81 -38.33
CA ARG A 99 -39.07 15.02 -38.37
C ARG A 99 -40.05 15.05 -39.55
N THR A 100 -39.83 14.27 -40.60
CA THR A 100 -40.75 14.21 -41.75
C THR A 100 -41.87 13.20 -41.56
N LEU A 101 -41.75 12.33 -40.55
CA LEU A 101 -42.79 11.37 -40.20
C LEU A 101 -43.91 12.04 -39.40
N PRO A 102 -45.16 11.53 -39.47
CA PRO A 102 -46.30 12.04 -38.71
C PRO A 102 -46.23 11.62 -37.23
N VAL A 103 -45.11 11.93 -36.57
CA VAL A 103 -44.82 11.62 -35.18
C VAL A 103 -44.63 12.95 -34.45
N THR A 104 -45.30 13.12 -33.32
CA THR A 104 -45.12 14.33 -32.50
C THR A 104 -43.73 14.37 -31.88
N TRP A 105 -43.12 15.56 -31.78
CA TRP A 105 -41.80 15.74 -31.16
C TRP A 105 -41.73 15.16 -29.74
N TRP A 106 -42.83 15.22 -29.00
CA TRP A 106 -42.95 14.68 -27.65
C TRP A 106 -42.83 13.15 -27.62
N GLN A 107 -43.43 12.43 -28.58
CA GLN A 107 -43.29 10.97 -28.67
C GLN A 107 -41.85 10.54 -28.93
N VAL A 108 -41.10 11.29 -29.76
CA VAL A 108 -39.68 11.03 -30.04
C VAL A 108 -38.82 11.31 -28.81
N LEU A 109 -39.06 12.41 -28.09
CA LEU A 109 -38.35 12.71 -26.86
C LEU A 109 -38.65 11.67 -25.77
N LEU A 110 -39.93 11.33 -25.59
CA LEU A 110 -40.38 10.41 -24.55
C LEU A 110 -39.84 8.99 -24.78
N SER A 111 -39.78 8.50 -26.02
CA SER A 111 -39.20 7.18 -26.31
C SER A 111 -37.73 7.11 -25.90
N LYS A 112 -36.98 8.18 -26.21
CA LYS A 112 -35.57 8.32 -25.89
C LYS A 112 -35.29 8.45 -24.39
N LEU A 113 -36.06 9.29 -23.70
CA LEU A 113 -35.97 9.44 -22.25
C LEU A 113 -36.33 8.14 -21.52
N LEU A 114 -37.42 7.48 -21.93
CA LEU A 114 -37.89 6.25 -21.28
C LEU A 114 -36.87 5.12 -21.41
N ILE A 115 -36.32 4.90 -22.61
CA ILE A 115 -35.32 3.84 -22.81
C ILE A 115 -33.99 4.19 -22.18
N GLY A 116 -33.59 5.47 -22.26
CA GLY A 116 -32.39 5.94 -21.58
C GLY A 116 -32.47 5.70 -20.07
N PHE A 117 -33.58 6.11 -19.45
CA PHE A 117 -33.84 5.88 -18.03
C PHE A 117 -33.88 4.39 -17.69
N ALA A 118 -34.62 3.57 -18.46
CA ALA A 118 -34.69 2.12 -18.23
C ALA A 118 -33.32 1.43 -18.37
N ALA A 119 -32.50 1.84 -19.34
CA ALA A 119 -31.15 1.33 -19.53
C ALA A 119 -30.23 1.69 -18.36
N TRP A 120 -30.33 2.91 -17.84
CA TRP A 120 -29.59 3.34 -16.65
C TRP A 120 -30.05 2.59 -15.39
N VAL A 121 -31.36 2.46 -15.15
CA VAL A 121 -31.91 1.69 -14.02
C VAL A 121 -31.40 0.25 -14.07
N LEU A 122 -31.39 -0.38 -15.25
CA LEU A 122 -30.83 -1.73 -15.39
C LEU A 122 -29.33 -1.77 -15.02
N ALA A 123 -28.55 -0.78 -15.44
CA ALA A 123 -27.14 -0.70 -15.08
C ALA A 123 -26.92 -0.56 -13.56
N VAL A 124 -27.75 0.26 -12.89
CA VAL A 124 -27.72 0.39 -11.43
C VAL A 124 -28.08 -0.92 -10.73
N LEU A 125 -29.13 -1.61 -11.20
CA LEU A 125 -29.54 -2.90 -10.63
C LEU A 125 -28.43 -3.94 -10.77
N VAL A 126 -27.82 -4.05 -11.95
CA VAL A 126 -26.69 -4.97 -12.18
C VAL A 126 -25.50 -4.62 -11.31
N ALA A 127 -25.10 -3.35 -11.24
CA ALA A 127 -24.00 -2.92 -10.37
C ALA A 127 -24.30 -3.22 -8.89
N SER A 128 -25.53 -3.04 -8.44
CA SER A 128 -25.95 -3.33 -7.06
C SER A 128 -25.93 -4.84 -6.76
N VAL A 129 -26.37 -5.68 -7.71
CA VAL A 129 -26.26 -7.14 -7.60
C VAL A 129 -24.80 -7.57 -7.56
N CYS A 130 -23.94 -7.03 -8.44
CA CYS A 130 -22.52 -7.33 -8.42
C CYS A 130 -21.85 -6.90 -7.11
N PHE A 131 -22.18 -5.70 -6.60
CA PHE A 131 -21.69 -5.22 -5.31
C PHE A 131 -22.10 -6.13 -4.16
N ALA A 132 -23.38 -6.52 -4.09
CA ALA A 132 -23.89 -7.43 -3.08
C ALA A 132 -23.24 -8.83 -3.13
N LEU A 133 -23.03 -9.37 -4.34
CA LEU A 133 -22.34 -10.65 -4.53
C LEU A 133 -20.86 -10.55 -4.13
N SER A 134 -20.16 -9.49 -4.54
CA SER A 134 -18.78 -9.24 -4.14
C SER A 134 -18.64 -9.10 -2.63
N TRP A 135 -19.58 -8.42 -1.98
CA TRP A 135 -19.64 -8.33 -0.52
C TRP A 135 -19.77 -9.70 0.13
N LEU A 136 -20.77 -10.48 -0.30
CA LEU A 136 -21.04 -11.81 0.25
C LEU A 136 -19.83 -12.74 0.13
N VAL A 137 -19.15 -12.71 -1.01
CA VAL A 137 -17.95 -13.53 -1.25
C VAL A 137 -16.78 -13.12 -0.36
N LEU A 138 -16.58 -11.81 -0.14
CA LEU A 138 -15.41 -11.32 0.59
C LEU A 138 -15.55 -11.36 2.11
N ARG A 139 -16.76 -11.23 2.64
CA ARG A 139 -16.99 -11.17 4.10
C ARG A 139 -17.54 -12.47 4.68
N GLY A 140 -17.82 -13.48 3.86
CA GLY A 140 -18.39 -14.76 4.31
C GLY A 140 -19.78 -14.65 4.97
N GLY A 141 -20.37 -13.46 4.98
CA GLY A 141 -21.57 -13.16 5.74
C GLY A 141 -22.27 -11.88 5.27
N TRP A 142 -23.56 -11.81 5.57
CA TRP A 142 -24.41 -10.68 5.19
C TRP A 142 -24.60 -9.75 6.39
N ASP A 143 -23.87 -8.64 6.43
CA ASP A 143 -24.01 -7.61 7.47
C ASP A 143 -24.75 -6.38 6.91
N TRP A 144 -26.06 -6.31 7.16
CA TRP A 144 -26.90 -5.17 6.79
C TRP A 144 -26.44 -3.85 7.41
N SER A 145 -25.75 -3.87 8.54
CA SER A 145 -25.27 -2.66 9.21
C SER A 145 -24.03 -2.08 8.55
N ALA A 146 -23.11 -2.94 8.08
CA ALA A 146 -21.93 -2.52 7.34
C ALA A 146 -22.29 -2.12 5.92
N ILE A 147 -23.12 -2.91 5.24
CA ILE A 147 -23.70 -2.56 3.94
C ILE A 147 -24.47 -1.24 4.09
N GLY A 148 -25.33 -1.10 5.09
CA GLY A 148 -26.09 0.14 5.34
C GLY A 148 -25.23 1.36 5.73
N ARG A 149 -23.99 1.18 6.22
CA ARG A 149 -23.06 2.30 6.43
C ARG A 149 -22.40 2.76 5.14
N ILE A 150 -22.17 1.87 4.19
CA ILE A 150 -21.46 2.14 2.93
C ILE A 150 -22.46 2.48 1.80
N SER A 151 -23.49 1.65 1.69
CA SER A 151 -24.64 1.76 0.79
C SER A 151 -25.86 2.36 1.49
N GLY A 152 -25.68 3.15 2.55
CA GLY A 152 -26.78 3.77 3.26
C GLY A 152 -27.81 4.33 2.31
N SER A 153 -29.09 4.36 2.71
CA SER A 153 -30.18 4.87 1.85
C SER A 153 -29.86 6.23 1.20
N GLU A 154 -28.96 6.97 1.84
CA GLU A 154 -28.37 8.24 1.43
C GLU A 154 -27.43 8.11 0.23
N SER A 155 -26.49 7.16 0.20
CA SER A 155 -25.60 6.96 -0.97
C SER A 155 -26.35 6.40 -2.17
N ILE A 156 -27.40 5.58 -1.94
CA ILE A 156 -28.32 5.17 -3.01
C ILE A 156 -29.07 6.39 -3.55
N PHE A 157 -29.60 7.25 -2.67
CA PHE A 157 -30.32 8.44 -3.08
C PHE A 157 -29.44 9.44 -3.84
N GLU A 158 -28.24 9.72 -3.33
CA GLU A 158 -27.25 10.57 -4.00
C GLU A 158 -26.85 10.00 -5.36
N LEU A 159 -26.60 8.69 -5.44
CA LEU A 159 -26.34 8.01 -6.71
C LEU A 159 -27.49 8.18 -7.70
N MET A 160 -28.75 8.08 -7.22
CA MET A 160 -29.94 8.24 -8.06
C MET A 160 -30.08 9.68 -8.55
N VAL A 161 -29.98 10.68 -7.66
CA VAL A 161 -30.09 12.10 -8.02
C VAL A 161 -28.96 12.49 -8.97
N TYR A 162 -27.72 12.10 -8.66
CA TYR A 162 -26.56 12.40 -9.50
C TYR A 162 -26.65 11.69 -10.84
N GLY A 163 -27.02 10.42 -10.88
CA GLY A 163 -27.16 9.65 -12.13
C GLY A 163 -28.28 10.17 -13.04
N VAL A 164 -29.44 10.53 -12.48
CA VAL A 164 -30.52 11.19 -13.23
C VAL A 164 -30.10 12.59 -13.69
N GLY A 165 -29.45 13.37 -12.82
CA GLY A 165 -28.90 14.68 -13.16
C GLY A 165 -27.92 14.59 -14.33
N LEU A 166 -26.99 13.63 -14.28
CA LEU A 166 -26.02 13.34 -15.34
C LEU A 166 -26.69 12.95 -16.65
N LEU A 167 -27.73 12.10 -16.59
CA LEU A 167 -28.51 11.70 -17.76
C LEU A 167 -29.21 12.91 -18.39
N ILE A 168 -29.84 13.78 -17.60
CA ILE A 168 -30.49 15.01 -18.06
C ILE A 168 -29.47 16.01 -18.65
N CYS A 169 -28.36 16.25 -17.97
CA CYS A 169 -27.25 17.07 -18.49
C CYS A 169 -26.73 16.52 -19.82
N GLY A 170 -26.65 15.20 -19.96
CA GLY A 170 -26.32 14.53 -21.21
C GLY A 170 -27.33 14.80 -22.32
N TRP A 171 -28.64 14.76 -22.02
CA TRP A 171 -29.68 15.12 -22.99
C TRP A 171 -29.60 16.58 -23.41
N ILE A 172 -29.39 17.51 -22.47
CA ILE A 172 -29.19 18.93 -22.74
C ILE A 172 -27.98 19.10 -23.68
N ALA A 173 -26.85 18.48 -23.36
CA ALA A 173 -25.64 18.56 -24.17
C ALA A 173 -25.85 18.00 -25.59
N ALA A 174 -26.57 16.88 -25.72
CA ALA A 174 -26.85 16.26 -27.01
C ALA A 174 -27.85 17.07 -27.86
N LEU A 175 -28.73 17.83 -27.21
CA LEU A 175 -29.66 18.77 -27.84
C LEU A 175 -29.01 20.11 -28.21
N ILE A 176 -27.93 20.51 -27.55
CA ILE A 176 -27.15 21.70 -27.94
C ILE A 176 -26.14 21.35 -29.05
N VAL A 177 -25.39 20.26 -28.86
CA VAL A 177 -24.27 19.89 -29.73
C VAL A 177 -24.69 18.75 -30.65
N ARG A 178 -24.66 18.99 -31.97
CA ARG A 178 -25.03 17.96 -32.97
C ARG A 178 -24.05 16.78 -33.06
N ASN A 179 -22.85 16.96 -32.52
CA ASN A 179 -21.77 15.99 -32.54
C ASN A 179 -21.80 15.17 -31.22
N PRO A 180 -21.88 13.83 -31.25
CA PRO A 180 -21.91 12.98 -30.07
C PRO A 180 -20.71 13.22 -29.16
N VAL A 181 -19.49 13.27 -29.70
CA VAL A 181 -18.28 13.53 -28.91
C VAL A 181 -18.32 14.92 -28.29
N GLY A 182 -18.73 15.93 -29.06
CA GLY A 182 -18.89 17.28 -28.54
C GLY A 182 -19.93 17.36 -27.42
N SER A 183 -20.99 16.56 -27.52
CA SER A 183 -21.97 16.40 -26.44
C SER A 183 -21.33 15.81 -25.19
N VAL A 184 -20.57 14.71 -25.28
CA VAL A 184 -19.87 14.12 -24.12
C VAL A 184 -18.98 15.16 -23.43
N MET A 185 -18.19 15.90 -24.22
CA MET A 185 -17.28 16.93 -23.72
C MET A 185 -18.02 18.05 -22.99
N LEU A 186 -19.24 18.38 -23.43
CA LEU A 186 -20.07 19.40 -22.81
C LEU A 186 -20.80 18.89 -21.55
N VAL A 187 -21.02 17.57 -21.41
CA VAL A 187 -21.64 17.03 -20.19
C VAL A 187 -20.78 17.29 -18.97
N ILE A 188 -19.45 17.13 -19.08
CA ILE A 188 -18.52 17.29 -17.95
C ILE A 188 -18.65 18.68 -17.29
N PRO A 189 -18.50 19.81 -17.98
CA PRO A 189 -18.68 21.12 -17.36
C PRO A 189 -20.13 21.38 -16.91
N LEU A 190 -21.13 20.80 -17.58
CA LEU A 190 -22.53 20.92 -17.16
C LEU A 190 -22.79 20.20 -15.84
N ILE A 191 -22.28 18.99 -15.66
CA ILE A 191 -22.46 18.24 -14.41
C ILE A 191 -21.64 18.87 -13.29
N VAL A 192 -20.40 19.30 -13.54
CA VAL A 192 -19.59 20.03 -12.55
C VAL A 192 -20.31 21.31 -12.12
N GLY A 193 -20.80 22.09 -13.08
CA GLY A 193 -21.60 23.30 -12.79
C GLY A 193 -22.86 23.00 -11.99
N LEU A 194 -23.56 21.90 -12.31
CA LEU A 194 -24.74 21.46 -11.57
C LEU A 194 -24.38 21.03 -10.13
N THR A 195 -23.31 20.27 -9.95
CA THR A 195 -22.82 19.83 -8.63
C THR A 195 -22.38 21.02 -7.78
N LEU A 196 -21.66 21.99 -8.36
CA LEU A 196 -21.31 23.24 -7.66
C LEU A 196 -22.56 24.02 -7.27
N LEU A 197 -23.49 24.21 -8.21
CA LEU A 197 -24.76 24.90 -7.95
C LEU A 197 -25.57 24.20 -6.85
N TRP A 198 -25.60 22.86 -6.86
CA TRP A 198 -26.19 22.05 -5.81
C TRP A 198 -25.53 22.31 -4.46
N ASN A 199 -24.20 22.15 -4.38
CA ASN A 199 -23.44 22.35 -3.14
C ASN A 199 -23.63 23.77 -2.57
N TYR A 200 -23.56 24.80 -3.41
CA TYR A 200 -23.79 26.18 -2.97
C TYR A 200 -25.23 26.42 -2.49
N SER A 201 -26.21 25.82 -3.15
CA SER A 201 -27.62 25.99 -2.79
C SER A 201 -27.96 25.26 -1.50
N VAL A 202 -27.41 24.06 -1.29
CA VAL A 202 -27.51 23.33 -0.03
C VAL A 202 -26.83 24.12 1.09
N ALA A 203 -25.59 24.59 0.87
CA ALA A 203 -24.87 25.38 1.87
C ALA A 203 -25.60 26.68 2.25
N GLY A 204 -26.15 27.40 1.26
CA GLY A 204 -26.85 28.66 1.46
C GLY A 204 -28.22 28.49 2.14
N LEU A 205 -28.99 27.47 1.77
CA LEU A 205 -30.33 27.23 2.33
C LEU A 205 -30.29 26.61 3.73
N VAL A 206 -29.24 25.85 4.05
CA VAL A 206 -29.18 25.08 5.29
C VAL A 206 -28.47 25.85 6.44
N SER A 207 -27.86 27.00 6.16
CA SER A 207 -27.50 28.04 7.15
C SER A 207 -26.63 27.61 8.37
N THR A 208 -25.79 26.59 8.27
CA THR A 208 -24.87 26.22 9.37
C THR A 208 -23.57 25.65 8.82
N HIS A 209 -22.42 26.29 9.04
CA HIS A 209 -21.03 25.75 8.96
C HIS A 209 -20.76 24.50 8.06
N PHE A 210 -21.38 24.41 6.88
CA PHE A 210 -21.38 23.23 5.99
C PHE A 210 -20.08 23.10 5.18
N HIS A 211 -19.06 23.91 5.49
CA HIS A 211 -17.78 23.92 4.80
C HIS A 211 -16.91 22.67 5.07
N TYR A 212 -17.29 21.80 6.01
CA TYR A 212 -16.48 20.63 6.40
C TYR A 212 -17.07 19.25 6.06
N GLY A 213 -17.93 19.14 5.02
CA GLY A 213 -18.30 17.82 4.50
C GLY A 213 -19.24 17.00 5.40
N VAL A 214 -20.08 17.68 6.18
CA VAL A 214 -21.20 17.09 6.94
C VAL A 214 -22.05 16.26 5.99
N THR A 215 -22.09 14.95 6.23
CA THR A 215 -22.82 13.98 5.40
C THR A 215 -24.34 14.15 5.56
N PHE A 216 -25.15 13.68 4.58
CA PHE A 216 -26.63 13.69 4.68
C PHE A 216 -27.14 13.06 5.99
N LEU A 217 -26.33 12.17 6.58
CA LEU A 217 -26.52 11.47 7.84
C LEU A 217 -26.60 12.43 9.04
N GLU A 218 -25.81 13.48 9.02
CA GLU A 218 -25.77 14.52 10.04
C GLU A 218 -26.85 15.60 9.83
N ALA A 219 -27.51 15.61 8.66
CA ALA A 219 -28.58 16.54 8.38
C ALA A 219 -29.86 16.17 9.15
N THR A 220 -30.47 17.17 9.79
CA THR A 220 -31.76 17.03 10.47
C THR A 220 -32.87 16.65 9.49
N ALA A 221 -33.95 16.02 9.96
CA ALA A 221 -35.06 15.59 9.09
C ALA A 221 -35.63 16.73 8.22
N ALA A 222 -35.72 17.95 8.76
CA ALA A 222 -36.14 19.14 8.02
C ALA A 222 -35.16 19.51 6.89
N GLN A 223 -33.85 19.43 7.14
CA GLN A 223 -32.82 19.67 6.14
C GLN A 223 -32.88 18.61 5.03
N ARG A 224 -33.10 17.33 5.38
CA ARG A 224 -33.27 16.25 4.40
C ARG A 224 -34.48 16.50 3.50
N VAL A 225 -35.64 16.87 4.06
CA VAL A 225 -36.83 17.24 3.27
C VAL A 225 -36.55 18.44 2.37
N SER A 226 -35.85 19.46 2.87
CA SER A 226 -35.45 20.63 2.07
C SER A 226 -34.54 20.23 0.91
N MET A 227 -33.54 19.38 1.14
CA MET A 227 -32.66 18.84 0.10
C MET A 227 -33.46 18.04 -0.94
N LEU A 228 -34.40 17.17 -0.52
CA LEU A 228 -35.27 16.41 -1.43
C LEU A 228 -36.14 17.34 -2.30
N CYS A 229 -36.77 18.34 -1.70
CA CYS A 229 -37.56 19.34 -2.42
C CYS A 229 -36.69 20.09 -3.43
N LEU A 230 -35.51 20.56 -3.01
CA LEU A 230 -34.56 21.26 -3.86
C LEU A 230 -34.11 20.39 -5.04
N ALA A 231 -33.76 19.12 -4.80
CA ALA A 231 -33.38 18.17 -5.85
C ALA A 231 -34.51 18.01 -6.87
N THR A 232 -35.75 17.86 -6.40
CA THR A 232 -36.93 17.73 -7.26
C THR A 232 -37.14 18.98 -8.11
N VAL A 233 -36.98 20.18 -7.53
CA VAL A 233 -37.05 21.45 -8.26
C VAL A 233 -35.95 21.54 -9.33
N TYR A 234 -34.71 21.19 -9.02
CA TYR A 234 -33.61 21.16 -9.99
C TYR A 234 -33.89 20.20 -11.15
N LEU A 235 -34.30 18.97 -10.85
CA LEU A 235 -34.59 17.96 -11.86
C LEU A 235 -35.78 18.38 -12.74
N ALA A 236 -36.82 18.98 -12.15
CA ALA A 236 -37.96 19.51 -12.90
C ALA A 236 -37.56 20.69 -13.81
N ALA A 237 -36.74 21.62 -13.31
CA ALA A 237 -36.23 22.75 -14.08
C ALA A 237 -35.38 22.27 -15.27
N LEU A 238 -34.45 21.34 -15.04
CA LEU A 238 -33.63 20.76 -16.09
C LEU A 238 -34.47 19.95 -17.10
N GLY A 239 -35.50 19.23 -16.64
CA GLY A 239 -36.47 18.56 -17.50
C GLY A 239 -37.23 19.54 -18.41
N GLY A 240 -37.61 20.70 -17.87
CA GLY A 240 -38.18 21.81 -18.64
C GLY A 240 -37.24 22.33 -19.72
N VAL A 241 -35.94 22.49 -19.39
CA VAL A 241 -34.90 22.88 -20.36
C VAL A 241 -34.76 21.84 -21.47
N VAL A 242 -34.71 20.54 -21.13
CA VAL A 242 -34.69 19.45 -22.12
C VAL A 242 -35.91 19.51 -23.03
N ALA A 243 -37.11 19.65 -22.48
CA ALA A 243 -38.35 19.71 -23.27
C ALA A 243 -38.38 20.95 -24.17
N GLY A 244 -37.91 22.11 -23.70
CA GLY A 244 -37.81 23.34 -24.47
C GLY A 244 -36.83 23.22 -25.63
N LEU A 245 -35.61 22.72 -25.37
CA LEU A 245 -34.60 22.47 -26.40
C LEU A 245 -35.04 21.41 -27.40
N ALA A 246 -35.69 20.33 -26.94
CA ALA A 246 -36.22 19.28 -27.79
C ALA A 246 -37.36 19.80 -28.67
N ARG A 247 -38.28 20.61 -28.12
CA ARG A 247 -39.34 21.25 -28.91
C ARG A 247 -38.76 22.17 -29.98
N HIS A 248 -37.83 23.06 -29.59
CA HIS A 248 -37.15 23.94 -30.54
C HIS A 248 -36.47 23.14 -31.65
N ARG A 249 -35.76 22.07 -31.29
CA ARG A 249 -34.95 21.28 -32.22
C ARG A 249 -35.75 20.28 -33.06
N LEU A 250 -36.82 19.69 -32.54
CA LEU A 250 -37.60 18.64 -33.23
C LEU A 250 -38.84 19.18 -33.94
N ALA A 251 -39.47 20.23 -33.41
CA ALA A 251 -40.65 20.85 -34.01
C ALA A 251 -40.33 22.08 -34.88
N GLY A 252 -39.14 22.66 -34.75
CA GLY A 252 -38.70 23.79 -35.57
C GLY A 252 -38.51 23.40 -37.04
N ALA A 253 -38.76 24.36 -37.95
CA ALA A 253 -38.42 24.20 -39.37
C ALA A 253 -36.96 23.77 -39.51
N SER A 254 -36.63 22.89 -40.46
CA SER A 254 -35.26 22.39 -40.63
C SER A 254 -34.28 23.55 -40.58
N ASP A 255 -33.32 23.48 -39.65
CA ASP A 255 -32.34 24.52 -39.34
C ASP A 255 -31.32 24.74 -40.50
N HIS A 256 -31.78 24.75 -41.75
CA HIS A 256 -31.04 25.29 -42.89
C HIS A 256 -30.71 26.77 -42.70
N ARG A 257 -31.36 27.47 -41.73
CA ARG A 257 -31.00 28.85 -41.35
C ARG A 257 -29.74 28.98 -40.48
N TRP A 258 -29.36 27.94 -39.72
CA TRP A 258 -28.15 27.95 -38.88
C TRP A 258 -26.93 27.34 -39.56
N GLN A 259 -27.14 26.60 -40.65
CA GLN A 259 -26.14 26.62 -41.70
C GLN A 259 -26.23 28.03 -42.27
N ALA A 260 -25.34 28.95 -41.86
CA ALA A 260 -25.10 30.17 -42.62
C ALA A 260 -25.15 29.74 -44.08
N PRO A 261 -26.01 30.33 -44.94
CA PRO A 261 -26.21 29.83 -46.28
C PRO A 261 -24.82 29.68 -46.85
N ALA A 262 -24.35 28.43 -46.91
CA ALA A 262 -23.20 28.10 -47.69
C ALA A 262 -23.80 28.39 -49.03
N VAL A 263 -23.55 29.63 -49.52
CA VAL A 263 -23.98 30.16 -50.80
C VAL A 263 -24.04 28.94 -51.65
N ALA A 264 -25.27 28.47 -51.93
CA ALA A 264 -25.45 27.20 -52.58
C ALA A 264 -24.72 27.43 -53.89
N SER A 265 -23.46 26.99 -53.97
CA SER A 265 -22.69 27.14 -55.17
C SER A 265 -23.45 26.22 -56.07
N THR A 266 -24.21 26.83 -56.96
CA THR A 266 -25.18 26.25 -57.88
C THR A 266 -24.52 25.30 -58.88
N SER A 267 -23.32 24.82 -58.56
CA SER A 267 -22.58 23.77 -59.21
C SER A 267 -21.80 23.01 -58.12
N ALA A 268 -22.33 21.88 -57.66
CA ALA A 268 -21.55 20.88 -56.91
C ALA A 268 -20.39 20.27 -57.75
N TRP A 269 -20.17 20.79 -58.96
CA TRP A 269 -19.21 20.36 -59.97
C TRP A 269 -18.51 21.51 -60.70
N GLN A 270 -18.45 22.72 -60.14
CA GLN A 270 -17.41 23.66 -60.58
C GLN A 270 -16.33 23.69 -59.52
N PRO A 271 -15.13 23.14 -59.78
CA PRO A 271 -13.98 23.51 -58.97
C PRO A 271 -13.93 25.04 -59.03
N SER A 272 -14.08 25.70 -57.89
CA SER A 272 -13.90 27.14 -57.83
C SER A 272 -12.53 27.40 -58.45
N VAL A 273 -12.50 28.10 -59.58
CA VAL A 273 -11.27 28.56 -60.23
C VAL A 273 -10.66 29.68 -59.38
N VAL A 274 -10.62 29.47 -58.06
CA VAL A 274 -9.65 30.11 -57.20
C VAL A 274 -8.34 29.53 -57.68
N GLN A 275 -7.61 30.36 -58.44
CA GLN A 275 -6.20 30.19 -58.71
C GLN A 275 -5.51 30.06 -57.35
N VAL A 276 -5.51 28.86 -56.78
CA VAL A 276 -4.60 28.52 -55.69
C VAL A 276 -3.24 28.69 -56.32
N ALA A 277 -2.59 29.79 -55.97
CA ALA A 277 -1.22 30.07 -56.38
C ALA A 277 -0.44 28.76 -56.26
N TRP A 278 0.21 28.35 -57.35
CA TRP A 278 0.98 27.10 -57.52
C TRP A 278 2.21 27.01 -56.59
N HIS A 279 2.19 27.72 -55.46
CA HIS A 279 3.19 27.64 -54.41
C HIS A 279 3.07 26.27 -53.72
N ALA A 280 3.82 25.31 -54.28
CA ALA A 280 4.19 24.00 -53.76
C ALA A 280 3.04 23.19 -53.12
N LYS A 281 2.58 22.15 -53.84
CA LYS A 281 1.68 21.12 -53.26
C LYS A 281 2.22 20.72 -51.87
N PRO A 282 1.45 20.91 -50.79
CA PRO A 282 1.94 20.61 -49.46
C PRO A 282 2.34 19.13 -49.40
N ARG A 283 3.52 18.84 -48.84
CA ARG A 283 3.97 17.45 -48.65
C ARG A 283 2.87 16.66 -47.92
N PRO A 284 2.56 15.41 -48.32
CA PRO A 284 1.47 14.63 -47.75
C PRO A 284 1.46 14.59 -46.22
N PHE A 285 2.64 14.46 -45.61
CA PHE A 285 2.83 14.51 -44.16
C PHE A 285 2.27 15.80 -43.54
N ARG A 286 2.62 16.98 -44.08
CA ARG A 286 2.18 18.27 -43.56
C ARG A 286 0.67 18.46 -43.73
N ALA A 287 0.12 18.03 -44.86
CA ALA A 287 -1.32 18.12 -45.12
C ALA A 287 -2.13 17.24 -44.14
N LEU A 288 -1.70 15.98 -43.94
CA LEU A 288 -2.31 15.06 -42.98
C LEU A 288 -2.20 15.54 -41.54
N LEU A 289 -1.04 16.07 -41.15
CA LEU A 289 -0.81 16.63 -39.82
C LEU A 289 -1.71 17.86 -39.57
N TRP A 290 -1.76 18.79 -40.53
CA TRP A 290 -2.62 19.96 -40.44
C TRP A 290 -4.10 19.57 -40.36
N GLN A 291 -4.52 18.59 -41.15
CA GLN A 291 -5.87 18.05 -41.10
C GLN A 291 -6.17 17.48 -39.71
N GLN A 292 -5.24 16.71 -39.13
CA GLN A 292 -5.41 16.14 -37.80
C GLN A 292 -5.55 17.22 -36.73
N VAL A 293 -4.63 18.19 -36.69
CA VAL A 293 -4.67 19.31 -35.74
C VAL A 293 -6.01 20.03 -35.79
N ARG A 294 -6.53 20.32 -36.99
CA ARG A 294 -7.86 20.97 -37.13
C ARG A 294 -9.01 20.10 -36.63
N GLN A 295 -8.92 18.79 -36.79
CA GLN A 295 -9.96 17.86 -36.35
C GLN A 295 -9.96 17.64 -34.84
N THR A 296 -8.77 17.58 -34.22
CA THR A 296 -8.62 17.27 -32.81
C THR A 296 -8.52 18.49 -31.90
N ARG A 297 -8.33 19.71 -32.43
CA ARG A 297 -8.14 20.95 -31.63
C ARG A 297 -9.17 21.15 -30.52
N LEU A 298 -10.44 20.79 -30.76
CA LEU A 298 -11.49 20.94 -29.75
C LEU A 298 -11.36 19.93 -28.62
N VAL A 299 -10.98 18.68 -28.94
CA VAL A 299 -10.76 17.64 -27.92
C VAL A 299 -9.48 17.93 -27.15
N ILE A 300 -8.42 18.38 -27.84
CA ILE A 300 -7.19 18.83 -27.23
C ILE A 300 -7.46 20.02 -26.29
N GLY A 301 -8.20 21.03 -26.76
CA GLY A 301 -8.58 22.18 -25.94
C GLY A 301 -9.43 21.79 -24.73
N ALA A 302 -10.35 20.83 -24.87
CA ALA A 302 -11.14 20.32 -23.75
C ALA A 302 -10.26 19.59 -22.72
N ALA A 303 -9.34 18.73 -23.16
CA ALA A 303 -8.40 18.05 -22.28
C ALA A 303 -7.50 19.05 -21.52
N PHE A 304 -7.02 20.09 -22.20
CA PHE A 304 -6.26 21.17 -21.56
C PHE A 304 -7.09 21.97 -20.56
N SER A 305 -8.32 22.33 -20.92
CA SER A 305 -9.23 23.07 -20.04
C SER A 305 -9.52 22.26 -18.78
N PHE A 306 -9.66 20.95 -18.91
CA PHE A 306 -9.90 20.06 -17.79
C PHE A 306 -8.68 19.89 -16.89
N ALA A 307 -7.48 19.73 -17.47
CA ALA A 307 -6.23 19.71 -16.71
C ALA A 307 -5.97 21.05 -15.99
N LEU A 308 -6.23 22.18 -16.66
CA LEU A 308 -6.12 23.51 -16.07
C LEU A 308 -7.15 23.70 -14.94
N PHE A 309 -8.38 23.23 -15.12
CA PHE A 309 -9.41 23.29 -14.08
C PHE A 309 -9.03 22.46 -12.86
N ALA A 310 -8.49 21.25 -13.05
CA ALA A 310 -7.98 20.43 -11.96
C ALA A 310 -6.83 21.13 -11.22
N LEU A 311 -5.90 21.77 -11.96
CA LEU A 311 -4.83 22.57 -11.39
C LEU A 311 -5.36 23.76 -10.58
N LEU A 312 -6.28 24.55 -11.15
CA LEU A 312 -6.88 25.69 -10.47
C LEU A 312 -7.66 25.26 -9.23
N SER A 313 -8.30 24.10 -9.26
CA SER A 313 -9.02 23.55 -8.11
C SER A 313 -8.06 23.32 -6.95
N ILE A 314 -6.90 22.70 -7.19
CA ILE A 314 -5.86 22.48 -6.16
C ILE A 314 -5.39 23.79 -5.51
N TRP A 315 -5.37 24.88 -6.28
CA TRP A 315 -4.94 26.20 -5.77
C TRP A 315 -6.03 26.95 -5.00
N THR A 316 -7.30 26.59 -5.16
CA THR A 316 -8.43 27.44 -4.72
C THR A 316 -9.12 26.96 -3.45
N ASP A 317 -8.85 25.75 -2.96
CA ASP A 317 -9.56 25.21 -1.80
C ASP A 317 -8.64 24.46 -0.82
N GLY A 318 -8.95 24.56 0.47
CA GLY A 318 -8.37 23.70 1.52
C GLY A 318 -9.08 22.36 1.65
N ASN A 319 -9.97 22.01 0.71
CA ASN A 319 -10.84 20.83 0.80
C ASN A 319 -10.25 19.64 0.04
N HIS A 320 -9.33 18.93 0.70
CA HIS A 320 -8.55 17.84 0.11
C HIS A 320 -9.38 16.76 -0.61
N GLY A 321 -10.59 16.43 -0.13
CA GLY A 321 -11.37 15.30 -0.66
C GLY A 321 -11.85 15.44 -2.11
N PHE A 322 -12.26 16.65 -2.54
CA PHE A 322 -12.75 16.85 -3.91
C PHE A 322 -11.59 16.97 -4.92
N HIS A 323 -10.45 17.53 -4.50
CA HIS A 323 -9.25 17.66 -5.32
C HIS A 323 -8.68 16.30 -5.68
N ASP A 324 -8.60 15.38 -4.71
CA ASP A 324 -8.08 14.05 -4.92
C ASP A 324 -8.91 13.30 -5.97
N LEU A 325 -10.24 13.38 -5.91
CA LEU A 325 -11.11 12.71 -6.89
C LEU A 325 -10.95 13.29 -8.30
N LEU A 326 -10.88 14.62 -8.43
CA LEU A 326 -10.66 15.28 -9.73
C LEU A 326 -9.30 14.95 -10.31
N LEU A 327 -8.25 14.88 -9.50
CA LEU A 327 -6.91 14.52 -9.95
C LEU A 327 -6.85 13.04 -10.36
N VAL A 328 -7.38 12.15 -9.51
CA VAL A 328 -7.35 10.69 -9.69
C VAL A 328 -8.19 10.24 -10.87
N LEU A 329 -9.37 10.83 -11.10
CA LEU A 329 -10.24 10.43 -12.22
C LEU A 329 -10.05 11.31 -13.45
N GLY A 330 -9.85 12.61 -13.24
CA GLY A 330 -9.86 13.56 -14.32
C GLY A 330 -8.62 13.49 -15.19
N TRP A 331 -7.45 13.35 -14.57
CA TRP A 331 -6.19 13.27 -15.30
C TRP A 331 -6.13 12.02 -16.21
N PRO A 332 -6.44 10.80 -15.70
CA PRO A 332 -6.53 9.61 -16.55
C PRO A 332 -7.55 9.73 -17.69
N ALA A 333 -8.72 10.33 -17.41
CA ALA A 333 -9.73 10.55 -18.43
C ALA A 333 -9.22 11.43 -19.57
N ALA A 334 -8.47 12.50 -19.27
CA ALA A 334 -7.89 13.37 -20.29
C ALA A 334 -6.92 12.60 -21.22
N HIS A 335 -6.06 11.74 -20.68
CA HIS A 335 -5.14 10.91 -21.48
C HIS A 335 -5.88 9.90 -22.36
N LEU A 336 -6.89 9.23 -21.81
CA LEU A 336 -7.73 8.30 -22.57
C LEU A 336 -8.46 9.04 -23.71
N MET A 337 -9.00 10.23 -23.45
CA MET A 337 -9.69 11.06 -24.44
C MET A 337 -8.76 11.53 -25.54
N LEU A 338 -7.54 11.96 -25.22
CA LEU A 338 -6.52 12.31 -26.19
C LEU A 338 -6.12 11.11 -27.06
N GLY A 339 -5.99 9.93 -26.44
CA GLY A 339 -5.72 8.69 -27.16
C GLY A 339 -6.82 8.35 -28.16
N VAL A 340 -8.08 8.33 -27.71
CA VAL A 340 -9.24 8.05 -28.58
C VAL A 340 -9.34 9.08 -29.72
N ALA A 341 -9.02 10.34 -29.44
CA ALA A 341 -9.04 11.42 -30.43
C ALA A 341 -8.06 11.21 -31.58
N ALA A 342 -7.01 10.40 -31.42
CA ALA A 342 -6.01 10.16 -32.45
C ALA A 342 -6.63 9.63 -33.76
N PHE A 343 -7.59 8.70 -33.69
CA PHE A 343 -8.23 8.11 -34.88
C PHE A 343 -9.71 8.51 -35.04
N HIS A 344 -10.22 9.38 -34.18
CA HIS A 344 -11.61 9.85 -34.19
C HIS A 344 -12.02 10.50 -35.52
N GLY A 345 -11.20 11.43 -36.02
CA GLY A 345 -11.51 12.23 -37.21
C GLY A 345 -11.58 11.44 -38.51
N ASP A 346 -10.91 10.29 -38.56
CA ASP A 346 -10.85 9.41 -39.73
C ASP A 346 -12.09 8.53 -39.88
N ARG A 347 -12.75 8.20 -38.75
CA ARG A 347 -13.96 7.37 -38.76
C ARG A 347 -15.20 8.09 -39.26
N ARG A 348 -15.16 9.42 -39.31
CA ARG A 348 -16.28 10.22 -39.80
C ARG A 348 -16.37 10.16 -41.32
N GLY A 349 -17.49 9.64 -41.82
CA GLY A 349 -17.87 9.73 -43.24
C GLY A 349 -16.98 8.90 -44.17
N MET A 350 -16.54 7.72 -43.74
CA MET A 350 -15.73 6.78 -44.56
C MET A 350 -14.43 7.36 -45.14
N ARG A 351 -13.85 8.39 -44.50
CA ARG A 351 -12.56 8.99 -44.92
C ARG A 351 -11.40 8.01 -44.92
N GLN A 352 -11.50 6.94 -44.13
CA GLN A 352 -10.55 5.82 -44.13
C GLN A 352 -10.41 5.18 -45.52
N GLY A 353 -11.52 4.94 -46.22
CA GLY A 353 -11.52 4.42 -47.59
C GLY A 353 -10.81 5.38 -48.55
N PHE A 354 -11.05 6.69 -48.41
CA PHE A 354 -10.35 7.69 -49.23
C PHE A 354 -8.83 7.64 -49.07
N PHE A 355 -8.30 7.39 -47.86
CA PHE A 355 -6.86 7.27 -47.65
C PHE A 355 -6.28 5.98 -48.24
N ALA A 356 -7.03 4.88 -48.16
CA ALA A 356 -6.68 3.63 -48.81
C ALA A 356 -6.65 3.76 -50.34
N ASP A 357 -7.67 4.40 -50.93
CA ASP A 357 -7.79 4.64 -52.37
C ASP A 357 -6.66 5.52 -52.92
N ARG A 358 -6.14 6.44 -52.10
CA ARG A 358 -4.99 7.31 -52.45
C ARG A 358 -3.63 6.64 -52.28
N GLY A 359 -3.59 5.37 -51.84
CA GLY A 359 -2.35 4.61 -51.68
C GLY A 359 -1.41 5.19 -50.63
N TRP A 360 -1.93 5.88 -49.62
CA TRP A 360 -1.08 6.42 -48.54
C TRP A 360 -0.61 5.29 -47.62
N PRO A 361 0.68 5.24 -47.26
CA PRO A 361 1.18 4.13 -46.45
C PRO A 361 0.60 4.20 -45.03
N PRO A 362 0.18 3.07 -44.43
CA PRO A 362 -0.42 3.05 -43.09
C PRO A 362 0.44 3.69 -42.01
N ASN A 363 1.78 3.55 -42.12
CA ASN A 363 2.71 4.17 -41.19
C ASN A 363 2.63 5.71 -41.22
N LEU A 364 2.42 6.32 -42.40
CA LEU A 364 2.31 7.77 -42.52
C LEU A 364 1.04 8.27 -41.83
N ILE A 365 -0.07 7.57 -42.00
CA ILE A 365 -1.34 7.89 -41.33
C ILE A 365 -1.20 7.69 -39.82
N TRP A 366 -0.66 6.55 -39.38
CA TRP A 366 -0.43 6.27 -37.97
C TRP A 366 0.38 7.39 -37.28
N VAL A 367 1.53 7.78 -37.84
CA VAL A 367 2.38 8.85 -37.27
C VAL A 367 1.67 10.20 -37.28
N THR A 368 1.05 10.60 -38.40
CA THR A 368 0.41 11.92 -38.51
C THR A 368 -0.83 12.09 -37.63
N ARG A 369 -1.47 10.98 -37.25
CA ARG A 369 -2.60 10.95 -36.30
C ARG A 369 -2.15 10.99 -34.84
N LEU A 370 -1.05 10.28 -34.54
CA LEU A 370 -0.51 10.19 -33.20
C LEU A 370 0.18 11.48 -32.76
N ILE A 371 0.97 12.15 -33.62
CA ILE A 371 1.79 13.31 -33.22
C ILE A 371 1.00 14.39 -32.47
N PRO A 372 -0.11 14.97 -32.98
CA PRO A 372 -0.76 16.08 -32.28
C PRO A 372 -1.32 15.71 -30.91
N THR A 373 -1.88 14.50 -30.79
CA THR A 373 -2.48 14.01 -29.54
C THR A 373 -1.44 13.53 -28.55
N ALA A 374 -0.37 12.88 -29.03
CA ALA A 374 0.78 12.49 -28.22
C ALA A 374 1.56 13.71 -27.72
N SER A 375 1.71 14.77 -28.53
CA SER A 375 2.33 16.02 -28.08
C SER A 375 1.51 16.71 -26.99
N ALA A 376 0.18 16.76 -27.12
CA ALA A 376 -0.70 17.27 -26.06
C ALA A 376 -0.62 16.40 -24.80
N SER A 377 -0.64 15.07 -24.96
CA SER A 377 -0.51 14.12 -23.84
C SER A 377 0.84 14.26 -23.15
N LEU A 378 1.94 14.39 -23.90
CA LEU A 378 3.29 14.57 -23.36
C LEU A 378 3.38 15.89 -22.58
N PHE A 379 2.77 16.97 -23.07
CA PHE A 379 2.72 18.22 -22.33
C PHE A 379 1.99 18.03 -20.98
N LEU A 380 0.84 17.36 -20.96
CA LEU A 380 0.13 17.05 -19.71
C LEU A 380 1.01 16.19 -18.79
N ILE A 381 1.65 15.14 -19.30
CA ILE A 381 2.60 14.31 -18.55
C ILE A 381 3.72 15.14 -17.92
N LEU A 382 4.22 16.16 -18.62
CA LEU A 382 5.26 17.03 -18.10
C LEU A 382 4.73 18.03 -17.08
N VAL A 383 3.45 18.43 -17.14
CA VAL A 383 2.83 19.36 -16.17
C VAL A 383 2.48 18.66 -14.86
N PHE A 384 1.94 17.44 -14.91
CA PHE A 384 1.50 16.69 -13.71
C PHE A 384 2.52 16.67 -12.55
N PRO A 385 3.81 16.38 -12.76
CA PRO A 385 4.82 16.31 -11.71
C PRO A 385 5.13 17.69 -11.10
N PHE A 386 4.96 18.78 -11.85
CA PHE A 386 5.05 20.12 -11.25
C PHE A 386 3.89 20.36 -10.29
N VAL A 387 2.71 19.81 -10.60
CA VAL A 387 1.53 19.90 -9.72
C VAL A 387 1.72 19.02 -8.49
N SER A 388 1.96 17.72 -8.67
CA SER A 388 2.10 16.78 -7.56
C SER A 388 3.42 16.97 -6.78
N GLY A 389 4.47 17.46 -7.43
CA GLY A 389 5.74 17.83 -6.78
C GLY A 389 5.62 19.05 -5.89
N LEU A 390 4.67 19.96 -6.19
CA LEU A 390 4.34 21.09 -5.32
C LEU A 390 3.67 20.59 -4.02
N ASP A 391 2.76 19.61 -4.10
CA ASP A 391 2.16 18.98 -2.91
C ASP A 391 3.21 18.25 -2.04
N LEU A 392 4.15 17.56 -2.68
CA LEU A 392 5.29 16.92 -2.01
C LEU A 392 6.22 17.95 -1.35
N TYR A 393 6.50 19.06 -2.04
CA TYR A 393 7.30 20.17 -1.48
C TYR A 393 6.61 20.83 -0.29
N LEU A 394 5.27 20.86 -0.28
CA LEU A 394 4.45 21.33 0.85
C LEU A 394 4.39 20.34 2.03
N GLY A 395 5.14 19.24 1.99
CA GLY A 395 5.35 18.34 3.14
C GLY A 395 4.44 17.12 3.22
N MET A 396 3.61 16.85 2.19
CA MET A 396 2.78 15.64 2.14
C MET A 396 3.67 14.39 2.02
N HIS A 397 3.71 13.57 3.07
CA HIS A 397 4.54 12.36 3.14
C HIS A 397 3.98 11.24 2.24
N TYR A 398 4.30 11.26 0.96
CA TYR A 398 4.12 10.07 0.12
C TYR A 398 5.22 9.06 0.45
N GLY A 399 4.84 7.91 1.03
CA GLY A 399 5.75 6.84 1.48
C GLY A 399 6.54 6.11 0.37
N THR A 400 6.77 6.73 -0.79
CA THR A 400 7.61 6.17 -1.86
C THR A 400 9.03 6.72 -1.78
N GLY A 401 10.01 5.82 -1.83
CA GLY A 401 11.41 6.09 -1.48
C GLY A 401 12.17 7.16 -2.28
N THR A 402 11.63 7.73 -3.37
CA THR A 402 12.14 8.97 -4.01
C THR A 402 11.08 9.62 -4.92
N LEU A 403 11.05 10.96 -5.02
CA LEU A 403 10.19 11.71 -5.96
C LEU A 403 10.35 11.26 -7.41
N TRP A 404 11.58 10.88 -7.81
CA TRP A 404 11.89 10.37 -9.14
C TRP A 404 11.15 9.07 -9.49
N GLN A 405 10.96 8.17 -8.52
CA GLN A 405 10.21 6.93 -8.76
C GLN A 405 8.73 7.20 -8.96
N ALA A 406 8.13 8.07 -8.14
CA ALA A 406 6.73 8.49 -8.30
C ALA A 406 6.51 9.20 -9.64
N PHE A 407 7.44 10.07 -10.04
CA PHE A 407 7.44 10.72 -11.35
C PHE A 407 7.50 9.71 -12.50
N GLY A 408 8.50 8.83 -12.48
CA GLY A 408 8.67 7.79 -13.50
C GLY A 408 7.45 6.88 -13.62
N PHE A 409 6.88 6.47 -12.49
CA PHE A 409 5.66 5.67 -12.47
C PHE A 409 4.47 6.40 -13.09
N SER A 410 4.24 7.67 -12.71
CA SER A 410 3.14 8.47 -13.24
C SER A 410 3.23 8.68 -14.76
N VAL A 411 4.44 9.01 -15.26
CA VAL A 411 4.71 9.15 -16.71
C VAL A 411 4.30 7.90 -17.47
N VAL A 412 4.66 6.72 -16.97
CA VAL A 412 4.36 5.45 -17.64
C VAL A 412 2.88 5.13 -17.60
N VAL A 413 2.24 5.30 -16.44
CA VAL A 413 0.80 5.08 -16.28
C VAL A 413 0.01 5.96 -17.24
N GLN A 414 0.33 7.25 -17.31
CA GLN A 414 -0.34 8.18 -18.23
C GLN A 414 -0.09 7.83 -19.70
N THR A 415 1.13 7.39 -20.03
CA THR A 415 1.47 6.91 -21.37
C THR A 415 0.66 5.67 -21.74
N LEU A 416 0.51 4.71 -20.82
CA LEU A 416 -0.32 3.52 -21.03
C LEU A 416 -1.79 3.88 -21.23
N LEU A 417 -2.33 4.78 -20.41
CA LEU A 417 -3.71 5.26 -20.56
C LEU A 417 -3.93 5.92 -21.92
N PHE A 418 -2.99 6.75 -22.37
CA PHE A 418 -3.03 7.31 -23.72
C PHE A 418 -3.04 6.22 -24.79
N LEU A 419 -2.14 5.23 -24.71
CA LEU A 419 -2.04 4.14 -25.69
C LEU A 419 -3.26 3.21 -25.69
N ILE A 420 -3.85 2.92 -24.53
CA ILE A 420 -5.13 2.21 -24.41
C ILE A 420 -6.24 3.02 -25.07
N GLY A 421 -6.24 4.34 -24.89
CA GLY A 421 -7.13 5.26 -25.61
C GLY A 421 -6.94 5.18 -27.12
N VAL A 422 -5.70 5.18 -27.62
CA VAL A 422 -5.38 5.07 -29.06
C VAL A 422 -5.90 3.76 -29.64
N LEU A 423 -5.59 2.63 -29.00
CA LEU A 423 -6.10 1.32 -29.41
C LEU A 423 -7.62 1.29 -29.38
N THR A 424 -8.20 1.93 -28.38
CA THR A 424 -9.66 1.98 -28.26
C THR A 424 -10.31 2.82 -29.36
N GLY A 425 -9.69 3.93 -29.72
CA GLY A 425 -10.05 4.75 -30.87
C GLY A 425 -9.92 4.00 -32.21
N GLN A 426 -9.05 2.98 -32.29
CA GLN A 426 -8.81 2.18 -33.50
C GLN A 426 -9.76 0.98 -33.66
N TRP A 427 -10.29 0.34 -32.62
CA TRP A 427 -11.26 -0.75 -32.80
C TRP A 427 -12.73 -0.31 -32.77
N GLY A 428 -13.03 0.83 -32.15
CA GLY A 428 -14.40 1.29 -31.91
C GLY A 428 -15.05 1.90 -33.15
N ARG A 429 -15.87 1.13 -33.87
CA ARG A 429 -16.54 1.58 -35.11
C ARG A 429 -17.22 2.95 -34.97
N ARG A 430 -17.90 3.16 -33.83
CA ARG A 430 -18.50 4.45 -33.47
C ARG A 430 -17.57 5.17 -32.48
N PRO A 431 -17.16 6.41 -32.77
CA PRO A 431 -16.24 7.10 -31.87
C PRO A 431 -16.78 7.34 -30.47
N SER A 432 -18.10 7.57 -30.33
CA SER A 432 -18.74 7.68 -29.01
C SER A 432 -18.49 6.43 -28.17
N LEU A 433 -18.69 5.24 -28.74
CA LEU A 433 -18.40 3.98 -28.06
C LEU A 433 -16.92 3.86 -27.68
N ALA A 434 -15.99 4.40 -28.46
CA ALA A 434 -14.58 4.40 -28.11
C ALA A 434 -14.28 5.31 -26.90
N PHE A 435 -14.88 6.50 -26.83
CA PHE A 435 -14.72 7.40 -25.67
C PHE A 435 -15.23 6.78 -24.37
N PHE A 436 -16.33 6.01 -24.42
CA PHE A 436 -16.87 5.31 -23.25
C PHE A 436 -16.17 3.98 -22.95
N GLY A 437 -15.75 3.26 -23.99
CA GLY A 437 -15.05 1.99 -23.85
C GLY A 437 -13.64 2.15 -23.31
N ALA A 438 -12.95 3.26 -23.60
CA ALA A 438 -11.55 3.44 -23.22
C ALA A 438 -11.33 3.40 -21.69
N PRO A 439 -12.11 4.12 -20.85
CA PRO A 439 -12.03 3.97 -19.40
C PRO A 439 -12.28 2.55 -18.90
N VAL A 440 -13.26 1.84 -19.47
CA VAL A 440 -13.56 0.45 -19.07
C VAL A 440 -12.41 -0.49 -19.41
N VAL A 441 -11.87 -0.39 -20.63
CA VAL A 441 -10.72 -1.19 -21.06
C VAL A 441 -9.49 -0.85 -20.23
N ALA A 442 -9.29 0.44 -19.91
CA ALA A 442 -8.21 0.87 -19.03
C ALA A 442 -8.35 0.27 -17.64
N LEU A 443 -9.53 0.32 -17.01
CA LEU A 443 -9.75 -0.28 -15.70
C LEU A 443 -9.55 -1.80 -15.72
N LEU A 444 -10.07 -2.50 -16.74
CA LEU A 444 -9.90 -3.95 -16.90
C LEU A 444 -8.42 -4.35 -17.05
N TRP A 445 -7.60 -3.48 -17.65
CA TRP A 445 -6.16 -3.72 -17.82
C TRP A 445 -5.35 -3.29 -16.59
N MET A 446 -5.70 -2.15 -15.99
CA MET A 446 -4.98 -1.54 -14.88
C MET A 446 -5.20 -2.28 -13.56
N LEU A 447 -6.40 -2.82 -13.30
CA LEU A 447 -6.66 -3.61 -12.08
C LEU A 447 -5.68 -4.79 -11.91
N PRO A 448 -5.53 -5.70 -12.88
CA PRO A 448 -4.56 -6.79 -12.77
C PRO A 448 -3.12 -6.30 -12.84
N ALA A 449 -2.80 -5.29 -13.67
CA ALA A 449 -1.45 -4.75 -13.77
C ALA A 449 -0.99 -4.11 -12.45
N PHE A 450 -1.84 -3.32 -11.80
CA PHE A 450 -1.57 -2.73 -10.49
C PHE A 450 -1.66 -3.73 -9.35
N GLY A 451 -2.52 -4.74 -9.44
CA GLY A 451 -2.50 -5.87 -8.50
C GLY A 451 -1.12 -6.53 -8.52
N LEU A 452 -0.60 -6.84 -9.71
CA LEU A 452 0.76 -7.37 -9.87
C LEU A 452 1.80 -6.39 -9.30
N LEU A 453 1.75 -5.11 -9.65
CA LEU A 453 2.75 -4.15 -9.17
C LEU A 453 2.66 -3.85 -7.67
N ALA A 454 1.50 -4.02 -7.04
CA ALA A 454 1.37 -3.88 -5.58
C ALA A 454 2.24 -4.91 -4.87
N PHE A 455 2.22 -6.18 -5.31
CA PHE A 455 3.12 -7.22 -4.77
C PHE A 455 4.58 -7.03 -5.20
N TYR A 456 4.80 -6.40 -6.36
CA TYR A 456 6.08 -6.33 -7.03
C TYR A 456 6.51 -4.87 -7.30
N GLY A 457 6.43 -4.00 -6.28
CA GLY A 457 6.65 -2.54 -6.44
C GLY A 457 7.98 -2.14 -7.08
N GLY A 458 9.02 -2.97 -6.97
CA GLY A 458 10.30 -2.76 -7.65
C GLY A 458 10.29 -2.96 -9.17
N TYR A 459 9.19 -3.43 -9.75
CA TYR A 459 9.08 -3.83 -11.17
C TYR A 459 8.26 -2.86 -12.02
N THR A 460 8.09 -1.61 -11.58
CA THR A 460 7.37 -0.58 -12.35
C THR A 460 7.93 -0.38 -13.76
N GLY A 461 9.23 -0.65 -13.98
CA GLY A 461 9.85 -0.64 -15.30
C GLY A 461 9.20 -1.56 -16.33
N LEU A 462 8.53 -2.64 -15.90
CA LEU A 462 7.81 -3.56 -16.81
C LEU A 462 6.64 -2.88 -17.53
N LEU A 463 6.08 -1.81 -16.96
CA LEU A 463 5.03 -1.03 -17.61
C LEU A 463 5.51 -0.36 -18.92
N TRP A 464 6.80 -0.04 -19.05
CA TRP A 464 7.37 0.46 -20.32
C TRP A 464 7.34 -0.61 -21.41
N LEU A 465 7.55 -1.88 -21.07
CA LEU A 465 7.44 -2.98 -22.03
C LEU A 465 6.00 -3.11 -22.53
N ALA A 466 5.02 -3.03 -21.61
CA ALA A 466 3.61 -2.99 -21.98
C ALA A 466 3.29 -1.79 -22.91
N ALA A 467 3.81 -0.60 -22.61
CA ALA A 467 3.63 0.57 -23.48
C ALA A 467 4.23 0.33 -24.88
N GLY A 468 5.40 -0.31 -24.97
CA GLY A 468 6.00 -0.72 -26.25
C GLY A 468 5.10 -1.68 -27.04
N VAL A 469 4.51 -2.68 -26.38
CA VAL A 469 3.56 -3.63 -27.00
C VAL A 469 2.31 -2.92 -27.50
N LEU A 470 1.70 -2.03 -26.71
CA LEU A 470 0.50 -1.29 -27.10
C LEU A 470 0.79 -0.30 -28.24
N LEU A 471 1.95 0.35 -28.23
CA LEU A 471 2.38 1.22 -29.34
C LEU A 471 2.54 0.42 -30.63
N PHE A 472 3.21 -0.73 -30.57
CA PHE A 472 3.34 -1.64 -31.71
C PHE A 472 1.98 -2.15 -32.21
N ALA A 473 1.09 -2.54 -31.29
CA ALA A 473 -0.27 -2.95 -31.60
C ALA A 473 -1.03 -1.85 -32.35
N SER A 474 -0.92 -0.59 -31.90
CA SER A 474 -1.60 0.52 -32.55
C SER A 474 -1.13 0.74 -33.99
N ARG A 475 0.16 0.55 -34.25
CA ARG A 475 0.73 0.59 -35.59
C ARG A 475 0.20 -0.56 -36.45
N ARG A 476 0.13 -1.77 -35.90
CA ARG A 476 -0.34 -2.99 -36.60
C ARG A 476 -1.85 -2.99 -36.89
N LEU A 477 -2.66 -2.32 -36.09
CA LEU A 477 -4.10 -2.20 -36.32
C LEU A 477 -4.46 -1.13 -37.37
N THR A 478 -3.57 -0.17 -37.63
CA THR A 478 -3.84 0.94 -38.57
C THR A 478 -4.25 0.50 -39.98
N PRO A 479 -3.62 -0.51 -40.61
CA PRO A 479 -4.07 -1.01 -41.92
C PRO A 479 -5.55 -1.45 -41.93
N PHE A 480 -5.99 -2.21 -40.94
CA PHE A 480 -7.39 -2.67 -40.84
C PHE A 480 -8.36 -1.51 -40.64
N VAL A 481 -7.92 -0.48 -39.91
CA VAL A 481 -8.67 0.77 -39.74
C VAL A 481 -8.82 1.50 -41.07
N MET A 482 -7.76 1.54 -41.89
CA MET A 482 -7.83 2.16 -43.23
C MET A 482 -8.73 1.40 -44.19
N GLU A 483 -8.72 0.07 -44.13
CA GLU A 483 -9.61 -0.80 -44.93
C GLU A 483 -11.08 -0.68 -44.49
N GLY A 484 -11.38 0.01 -43.39
CA GLY A 484 -12.74 0.15 -42.86
C GLY A 484 -13.31 -1.16 -42.30
N VAL A 485 -12.47 -2.19 -42.12
CA VAL A 485 -12.90 -3.48 -41.57
C VAL A 485 -13.28 -3.27 -40.12
N SER A 486 -14.56 -3.45 -39.82
CA SER A 486 -15.13 -3.31 -38.46
C SER A 486 -15.72 -4.62 -37.97
N SER A 487 -15.00 -5.71 -38.22
CA SER A 487 -15.40 -7.06 -37.78
C SER A 487 -15.05 -7.30 -36.31
N ALA A 488 -15.73 -8.27 -35.70
CA ALA A 488 -15.39 -8.76 -34.36
C ALA A 488 -13.92 -9.22 -34.26
N ALA A 489 -13.29 -9.59 -35.38
CA ALA A 489 -11.87 -9.95 -35.44
C ALA A 489 -10.94 -8.77 -35.08
N VAL A 490 -11.28 -7.53 -35.44
CA VAL A 490 -10.48 -6.34 -35.07
C VAL A 490 -10.57 -6.09 -33.56
N TRP A 491 -11.75 -6.28 -32.97
CA TRP A 491 -11.94 -6.24 -31.52
C TRP A 491 -11.13 -7.33 -30.81
N GLY A 492 -11.26 -8.57 -31.26
CA GLY A 492 -10.51 -9.70 -30.72
C GLY A 492 -9.00 -9.49 -30.79
N ARG A 493 -8.49 -8.92 -31.90
CA ARG A 493 -7.05 -8.60 -32.04
C ARG A 493 -6.58 -7.51 -31.09
N GLY A 494 -7.32 -6.42 -30.97
CA GLY A 494 -6.95 -5.39 -29.99
C GLY A 494 -6.95 -5.94 -28.57
N LEU A 495 -7.87 -6.86 -28.25
CA LEU A 495 -8.01 -7.39 -26.89
C LEU A 495 -6.85 -8.35 -26.63
N ALA A 496 -6.53 -9.18 -27.63
CA ALA A 496 -5.34 -10.02 -27.62
C ALA A 496 -4.07 -9.20 -27.44
N TYR A 497 -3.95 -8.00 -28.02
CA TYR A 497 -2.79 -7.13 -27.79
C TYR A 497 -2.75 -6.53 -26.38
N CYS A 498 -3.89 -6.13 -25.81
CA CYS A 498 -3.96 -5.68 -24.41
C CYS A 498 -3.56 -6.82 -23.45
N LEU A 499 -4.08 -8.03 -23.68
CA LEU A 499 -3.72 -9.23 -22.94
C LEU A 499 -2.25 -9.62 -23.15
N LEU A 500 -1.71 -9.46 -24.36
CA LEU A 500 -0.30 -9.69 -24.65
C LEU A 500 0.58 -8.71 -23.88
N ALA A 501 0.19 -7.43 -23.79
CA ALA A 501 0.94 -6.43 -23.02
C ALA A 501 1.00 -6.81 -21.52
N LEU A 502 -0.12 -7.27 -20.95
CA LEU A 502 -0.17 -7.79 -19.59
C LEU A 502 0.65 -9.07 -19.45
N GLY A 503 0.49 -10.01 -20.39
CA GLY A 503 1.19 -11.29 -20.41
C GLY A 503 2.70 -11.15 -20.53
N VAL A 504 3.20 -10.19 -21.32
CA VAL A 504 4.63 -9.87 -21.40
C VAL A 504 5.16 -9.35 -20.06
N MET A 505 4.39 -8.50 -19.36
CA MET A 505 4.76 -8.07 -18.00
C MET A 505 4.85 -9.25 -17.05
N CYS A 506 3.79 -10.07 -16.98
CA CYS A 506 3.76 -11.25 -16.12
C CYS A 506 4.89 -12.24 -16.45
N LEU A 507 5.16 -12.48 -17.74
CA LEU A 507 6.21 -13.38 -18.20
C LEU A 507 7.59 -12.85 -17.84
N CYS A 508 7.89 -11.57 -18.08
CA CYS A 508 9.17 -10.98 -17.71
C CYS A 508 9.38 -10.99 -16.20
N LEU A 509 8.34 -10.69 -15.42
CA LEU A 509 8.37 -10.78 -13.96
C LEU A 509 8.65 -12.21 -13.52
N PHE A 510 7.91 -13.18 -14.05
CA PHE A 510 8.07 -14.59 -13.72
C PHE A 510 9.47 -15.10 -14.10
N ILE A 511 9.95 -14.78 -15.31
CA ILE A 511 11.30 -15.16 -15.76
C ILE A 511 12.35 -14.54 -14.84
N HIS A 512 12.24 -13.25 -14.48
CA HIS A 512 13.18 -12.62 -13.58
C HIS A 512 13.13 -13.22 -12.17
N ARG A 513 11.92 -13.50 -11.65
CA ARG A 513 11.75 -14.14 -10.33
C ARG A 513 12.30 -15.56 -10.33
N TRP A 514 12.02 -16.34 -11.36
CA TRP A 514 12.57 -17.67 -11.58
C TRP A 514 14.09 -17.64 -11.70
N TRP A 515 14.67 -16.74 -12.51
CA TRP A 515 16.12 -16.59 -12.66
C TRP A 515 16.80 -16.19 -11.34
N THR A 516 16.15 -15.33 -10.54
CA THR A 516 16.67 -14.91 -9.22
C THR A 516 16.30 -15.88 -8.10
N THR A 517 15.77 -17.05 -8.43
CA THR A 517 15.54 -18.13 -7.47
C THR A 517 16.79 -18.99 -7.39
N PRO A 518 17.38 -19.19 -6.19
CA PRO A 518 18.53 -20.08 -6.05
C PRO A 518 18.21 -21.50 -6.52
N SER A 519 19.23 -22.25 -6.90
CA SER A 519 19.11 -23.68 -7.22
C SER A 519 18.69 -24.48 -5.97
N GLU A 520 17.89 -25.52 -6.14
CA GLU A 520 17.58 -26.44 -5.05
C GLU A 520 18.85 -27.11 -4.51
N MET A 521 18.90 -27.31 -3.19
CA MET A 521 20.02 -27.97 -2.50
C MET A 521 19.59 -29.28 -1.83
N PRO A 522 19.09 -30.28 -2.57
CA PRO A 522 18.46 -31.46 -1.98
C PRO A 522 19.43 -32.30 -1.13
N GLN A 523 20.72 -32.35 -1.50
CA GLN A 523 21.74 -33.07 -0.72
C GLN A 523 21.99 -32.40 0.63
N TRP A 524 22.17 -31.08 0.63
CA TRP A 524 22.35 -30.30 1.85
C TRP A 524 21.10 -30.36 2.74
N ARG A 525 19.89 -30.23 2.18
CA ARG A 525 18.65 -30.39 2.94
C ARG A 525 18.57 -31.75 3.63
N LYS A 526 18.90 -32.84 2.92
CA LYS A 526 18.92 -34.19 3.50
C LYS A 526 19.96 -34.33 4.60
N GLN A 527 21.14 -33.73 4.45
CA GLN A 527 22.17 -33.71 5.48
C GLN A 527 21.71 -32.97 6.73
N MET A 528 21.16 -31.77 6.57
CA MET A 528 20.68 -30.96 7.69
C MET A 528 19.48 -31.59 8.40
N LEU A 529 18.54 -32.19 7.68
CA LEU A 529 17.41 -32.93 8.27
C LEU A 529 17.85 -34.24 8.95
N ALA A 530 19.01 -34.80 8.58
CA ALA A 530 19.57 -35.98 9.23
C ALA A 530 20.33 -35.65 10.53
N ILE A 531 20.61 -34.37 10.81
CA ILE A 531 21.13 -33.94 12.11
C ILE A 531 20.00 -34.14 13.14
N VAL A 532 20.04 -35.28 13.81
CA VAL A 532 19.10 -35.63 14.88
C VAL A 532 19.30 -34.64 16.02
N GLN A 533 18.33 -33.75 16.19
CA GLN A 533 18.21 -33.03 17.44
C GLN A 533 17.57 -33.94 18.47
N GLU A 534 18.04 -33.87 19.70
CA GLU A 534 17.40 -34.60 20.79
C GLU A 534 15.93 -34.18 20.84
N PRO A 535 14.98 -35.13 20.71
CA PRO A 535 13.58 -34.78 20.67
C PRO A 535 13.20 -34.07 21.97
N ILE A 536 12.60 -32.89 21.85
CA ILE A 536 12.04 -32.17 22.99
C ILE A 536 10.88 -33.03 23.51
N THR A 537 11.10 -33.72 24.63
CA THR A 537 10.04 -34.47 25.30
C THR A 537 9.13 -33.50 26.05
N PRO A 538 7.85 -33.83 26.27
CA PRO A 538 6.98 -33.03 27.13
C PRO A 538 7.57 -32.80 28.53
N GLU A 539 8.32 -33.79 29.05
CA GLU A 539 9.04 -33.70 30.32
C GLU A 539 10.17 -32.65 30.30
N THR A 540 10.94 -32.52 29.19
CA THR A 540 11.92 -31.43 29.04
C THR A 540 11.26 -30.08 28.81
N LEU A 541 10.06 -30.05 28.21
CA LEU A 541 9.29 -28.82 28.11
C LEU A 541 8.80 -28.36 29.50
N GLU A 542 8.19 -29.26 30.29
CA GLU A 542 7.62 -28.97 31.61
C GLU A 542 8.68 -28.63 32.67
N SER A 543 9.83 -29.32 32.68
CA SER A 543 10.92 -29.02 33.61
C SER A 543 11.57 -27.66 33.35
N THR A 544 11.43 -27.14 32.13
CA THR A 544 12.07 -25.89 31.71
C THR A 544 11.08 -24.75 31.50
N VAL A 545 9.78 -25.03 31.50
CA VAL A 545 8.68 -24.05 31.53
C VAL A 545 8.74 -23.12 32.76
N GLY A 546 9.38 -23.57 33.85
CA GLY A 546 9.72 -22.73 35.02
C GLY A 546 10.99 -21.89 34.87
N VAL A 547 11.74 -22.06 33.78
CA VAL A 547 13.11 -21.56 33.54
C VAL A 547 13.16 -20.68 32.27
N LEU A 548 12.23 -20.90 31.34
CA LEU A 548 11.83 -19.96 30.29
C LEU A 548 11.04 -18.80 30.95
N PRO A 549 11.26 -17.53 30.56
CA PRO A 549 10.47 -16.42 31.07
C PRO A 549 8.96 -16.71 30.85
N GLY A 550 8.26 -17.05 31.94
CA GLY A 550 6.80 -17.21 32.02
C GLY A 550 6.11 -17.68 30.74
N THR A 551 6.19 -18.97 30.40
CA THR A 551 5.43 -19.61 29.31
C THR A 551 3.90 -19.53 29.46
N ARG A 552 3.36 -19.00 30.58
CA ARG A 552 1.97 -18.56 30.65
C ARG A 552 1.67 -17.30 29.82
N ASN A 553 2.69 -16.59 29.33
CA ASN A 553 2.56 -15.35 28.57
C ASN A 553 3.75 -15.18 27.60
N ILE A 554 3.76 -15.89 26.47
CA ILE A 554 4.75 -15.80 25.36
C ILE A 554 4.74 -14.40 24.65
N HIS A 555 4.20 -13.36 25.30
CA HIS A 555 4.01 -12.02 24.75
C HIS A 555 4.51 -10.88 25.66
N LEU A 556 5.49 -11.14 26.53
CA LEU A 556 5.96 -10.22 27.58
C LEU A 556 7.28 -9.48 27.29
N ASN A 557 7.55 -9.12 26.04
CA ASN A 557 8.46 -7.98 25.77
C ASN A 557 7.77 -6.63 26.03
N ALA A 558 6.66 -6.62 26.76
CA ALA A 558 5.92 -5.44 27.14
C ALA A 558 5.76 -5.45 28.66
N ASP A 559 6.22 -4.40 29.33
CA ASP A 559 5.95 -4.21 30.76
C ASP A 559 4.44 -4.33 30.99
N VAL A 560 4.03 -5.25 31.87
CA VAL A 560 2.63 -5.43 32.26
C VAL A 560 2.41 -4.66 33.55
N TYR A 561 1.82 -3.47 33.40
CA TYR A 561 1.36 -2.67 34.52
C TYR A 561 -0.13 -2.93 34.77
N SER A 562 -0.54 -2.96 36.03
CA SER A 562 -1.96 -2.90 36.35
C SER A 562 -2.48 -1.54 35.89
N LEU A 563 -3.59 -1.51 35.16
CA LEU A 563 -4.26 -0.24 34.83
C LEU A 563 -4.74 0.52 36.07
N GLU A 564 -4.80 -0.14 37.23
CA GLU A 564 -5.11 0.47 38.51
C GLU A 564 -3.98 1.38 39.02
N ASP A 565 -2.74 1.19 38.53
CA ASP A 565 -1.57 1.98 38.92
C ASP A 565 -1.48 3.32 38.16
N TYR A 566 -2.37 3.58 37.20
CA TYR A 566 -2.40 4.81 36.39
C TYR A 566 -3.58 5.72 36.73
N GLU A 567 -3.35 7.03 36.67
CA GLU A 567 -4.43 8.02 36.72
C GLU A 567 -5.48 7.77 35.62
N MET A 568 -6.74 8.07 35.93
CA MET A 568 -7.91 7.72 35.11
C MET A 568 -7.79 8.21 33.65
N ASP A 569 -7.20 9.39 33.43
CA ASP A 569 -7.01 9.97 32.10
C ASP A 569 -5.93 9.25 31.28
N ALA A 570 -4.87 8.76 31.93
CA ALA A 570 -3.84 7.94 31.28
C ALA A 570 -4.40 6.55 30.92
N ARG A 571 -5.17 5.94 31.83
CA ARG A 571 -5.92 4.69 31.59
C ARG A 571 -6.87 4.83 30.40
N LYS A 572 -7.61 5.94 30.33
CA LYS A 572 -8.52 6.24 29.21
C LYS A 572 -7.79 6.38 27.88
N SER A 573 -6.67 7.09 27.86
CA SER A 573 -5.84 7.26 26.65
C SER A 573 -5.25 5.93 26.16
N LEU A 574 -4.83 5.04 27.06
CA LEU A 574 -4.26 3.74 26.73
C LEU A 574 -5.31 2.77 26.18
N LEU A 575 -6.51 2.75 26.79
CA LEU A 575 -7.62 1.92 26.32
C LEU A 575 -8.12 2.37 24.93
N LEU A 576 -8.15 3.67 24.66
CA LEU A 576 -8.56 4.20 23.35
C LEU A 576 -7.51 3.96 22.24
N SER A 577 -6.22 3.87 22.58
CA SER A 577 -5.18 3.59 21.58
C SER A 577 -5.11 2.11 21.20
N GLU A 578 -5.32 1.21 22.17
CA GLU A 578 -5.28 -0.24 21.95
C GLU A 578 -6.62 -0.78 21.43
N PHE A 579 -7.74 -0.24 21.91
CA PHE A 579 -9.08 -0.72 21.59
C PHE A 579 -9.98 0.43 21.11
N PRO A 580 -9.70 1.02 19.93
CA PRO A 580 -10.43 2.20 19.43
C PRO A 580 -11.93 1.96 19.19
N THR A 581 -12.38 0.70 19.23
CA THR A 581 -13.75 0.28 18.92
C THR A 581 -14.60 -0.12 20.13
N VAL A 582 -14.02 -0.22 21.34
CA VAL A 582 -14.75 -0.63 22.54
C VAL A 582 -15.32 0.58 23.26
N ASN A 583 -16.61 0.52 23.61
CA ASN A 583 -17.29 1.60 24.33
C ASN A 583 -16.69 1.77 25.75
N LEU A 584 -16.37 3.01 26.12
CA LEU A 584 -15.66 3.38 27.37
C LEU A 584 -16.25 2.79 28.65
N VAL A 585 -17.57 2.60 28.68
CA VAL A 585 -18.27 2.04 29.84
C VAL A 585 -17.99 0.55 29.99
N GLU A 586 -17.94 -0.20 28.88
CA GLU A 586 -17.62 -1.62 28.89
C GLU A 586 -16.12 -1.85 29.17
N ALA A 587 -15.23 -1.04 28.59
CA ALA A 587 -13.78 -1.13 28.82
C ALA A 587 -13.36 -0.90 30.28
N SER A 588 -14.17 -0.17 31.07
CA SER A 588 -13.88 0.06 32.50
C SER A 588 -14.19 -1.15 33.41
N ALA A 589 -15.00 -2.09 32.93
CA ALA A 589 -15.44 -3.26 33.70
C ALA A 589 -14.50 -4.47 33.60
N PHE A 590 -13.54 -4.43 32.68
CA PHE A 590 -12.54 -5.48 32.49
C PHE A 590 -11.25 -5.13 33.23
N GLN A 591 -10.68 -6.09 33.95
CA GLN A 591 -9.29 -6.03 34.41
C GLN A 591 -8.40 -6.29 33.20
N TYR A 592 -7.73 -5.25 32.70
CA TYR A 592 -6.74 -5.39 31.65
C TYR A 592 -5.34 -5.06 32.17
N THR A 593 -4.36 -5.73 31.58
CA THR A 593 -2.94 -5.38 31.63
C THR A 593 -2.57 -4.77 30.29
N VAL A 594 -2.12 -3.52 30.28
CA VAL A 594 -1.77 -2.82 29.03
C VAL A 594 -0.32 -3.12 28.68
N ARG A 595 -0.09 -3.53 27.42
CA ARG A 595 1.23 -3.82 26.87
C ARG A 595 1.86 -2.54 26.34
N LEU A 596 3.02 -2.13 26.85
CA LEU A 596 3.81 -1.06 26.25
C LEU A 596 4.94 -1.63 25.38
N HIS A 597 4.94 -1.28 24.09
CA HIS A 597 5.99 -1.69 23.16
C HIS A 597 7.31 -0.93 23.48
N PRO A 598 8.44 -1.60 23.75
CA PRO A 598 9.68 -0.96 24.25
C PRO A 598 10.39 -0.08 23.19
N SER A 599 9.87 -0.02 21.96
CA SER A 599 10.49 0.69 20.83
C SER A 599 10.02 2.13 20.65
N ARG A 600 9.27 2.70 21.60
CA ARG A 600 8.98 4.13 21.63
C ARG A 600 9.54 4.71 22.92
N SER A 601 10.15 5.88 22.81
CA SER A 601 10.66 6.79 23.86
C SER A 601 9.66 7.17 24.97
N TRP A 602 8.54 6.45 25.06
CA TRP A 602 7.38 6.70 25.90
C TRP A 602 7.54 6.15 27.31
N ALA A 603 8.35 5.10 27.52
CA ALA A 603 8.60 4.54 28.86
C ALA A 603 9.35 5.54 29.77
N GLY A 604 10.29 6.31 29.22
CA GLY A 604 11.09 7.28 30.00
C GLY A 604 10.32 8.52 30.47
N GLN A 605 9.38 9.04 29.67
CA GLN A 605 8.70 10.31 29.99
C GLN A 605 7.45 10.16 30.88
N ARG A 606 6.75 9.01 30.86
CA ARG A 606 5.55 8.81 31.68
C ARG A 606 5.77 8.04 32.99
N MET A 607 6.81 7.21 33.10
CA MET A 607 7.19 6.62 34.41
C MET A 607 7.57 7.67 35.45
N ASN A 608 7.98 8.87 35.03
CA ASN A 608 8.31 9.97 35.93
C ASN A 608 7.09 10.49 36.72
N TYR A 609 5.86 10.10 36.36
CA TYR A 609 4.65 10.53 37.05
C TYR A 609 4.08 9.51 38.05
N ALA A 610 4.52 8.25 38.01
CA ALA A 610 3.94 7.19 38.86
C ALA A 610 4.60 7.08 40.25
N PHE A 611 5.81 7.63 40.42
CA PHE A 611 6.54 7.58 41.69
C PHE A 611 6.84 8.99 42.19
N GLU A 612 6.17 9.40 43.29
CA GLU A 612 6.44 10.67 43.98
C GLU A 612 7.81 10.68 44.70
N ASN A 613 8.48 9.53 44.83
CA ASN A 613 9.75 9.39 45.55
C ASN A 613 10.76 8.51 44.79
N GLU A 614 11.82 9.14 44.23
CA GLU A 614 12.90 8.48 43.51
C GLU A 614 13.64 7.43 44.35
N ALA A 615 13.84 7.67 45.65
CA ALA A 615 14.54 6.73 46.53
C ALA A 615 13.79 5.41 46.72
N ALA A 616 12.45 5.45 46.70
CA ALA A 616 11.62 4.25 46.77
C ALA A 616 11.74 3.43 45.48
N ARG A 617 11.76 4.09 44.32
CA ARG A 617 11.96 3.47 43.01
C ARG A 617 13.31 2.77 42.93
N TYR A 618 14.38 3.41 43.42
CA TYR A 618 15.71 2.80 43.39
C TYR A 618 15.83 1.60 44.31
N ARG A 619 15.24 1.65 45.51
CA ARG A 619 15.18 0.49 46.38
C ARG A 619 14.41 -0.67 45.73
N ASP A 620 13.32 -0.37 45.03
CA ASP A 620 12.56 -1.38 44.28
C ASP A 620 13.40 -2.01 43.17
N VAL A 621 14.05 -1.20 42.32
CA VAL A 621 14.95 -1.71 41.25
C VAL A 621 16.08 -2.55 41.82
N GLU A 622 16.67 -2.14 42.95
CA GLU A 622 17.71 -2.93 43.61
C GLU A 622 17.20 -4.30 44.06
N LEU A 623 16.04 -4.33 44.73
CA LEU A 623 15.43 -5.55 45.22
C LEU A 623 15.02 -6.48 44.07
N ARG A 624 14.53 -5.92 42.96
CA ARG A 624 14.18 -6.68 41.75
C ARG A 624 15.42 -7.29 41.09
N LEU A 625 16.51 -6.52 40.96
CA LEU A 625 17.79 -7.03 40.45
C LEU A 625 18.40 -8.10 41.38
N ASP A 626 18.33 -7.92 42.70
CA ASP A 626 18.82 -8.92 43.66
C ASP A 626 17.99 -10.20 43.65
N ALA A 627 16.66 -10.08 43.52
CA ALA A 627 15.77 -11.23 43.36
C ALA A 627 16.10 -11.98 42.07
N GLU A 628 16.29 -11.24 40.97
CA GLU A 628 16.68 -11.79 39.69
C GLU A 628 18.04 -12.49 39.77
N LEU A 629 19.04 -11.96 40.48
CA LEU A 629 20.35 -12.61 40.65
C LEU A 629 20.28 -13.89 41.50
N LYS A 630 19.48 -13.89 42.58
CA LYS A 630 19.35 -15.03 43.51
C LYS A 630 18.78 -16.30 42.87
N SER A 631 17.88 -16.16 41.89
CA SER A 631 17.25 -17.30 41.23
C SER A 631 18.21 -17.98 40.25
N SER A 632 18.75 -19.17 40.51
CA SER A 632 19.73 -19.77 39.57
C SER A 632 19.15 -20.15 38.21
N GLU A 633 17.83 -20.30 38.11
CA GLU A 633 17.16 -20.91 36.97
C GLU A 633 16.23 -19.95 36.21
N VAL A 634 15.69 -18.91 36.85
CA VAL A 634 14.69 -18.05 36.20
C VAL A 634 15.33 -16.83 35.54
N MET A 635 14.75 -16.43 34.41
CA MET A 635 15.06 -15.19 33.69
C MET A 635 13.78 -14.35 33.50
N GLY A 636 13.89 -13.04 33.67
CA GLY A 636 12.85 -12.08 33.32
C GLY A 636 11.65 -12.04 34.26
N GLU A 637 11.77 -12.58 35.48
CA GLU A 637 10.66 -12.60 36.45
C GLU A 637 10.48 -11.23 37.11
N HIS A 638 11.58 -10.53 37.39
CA HIS A 638 11.55 -9.30 38.18
C HIS A 638 11.99 -8.05 37.40
N VAL A 639 12.72 -8.21 36.30
CA VAL A 639 13.27 -7.09 35.51
C VAL A 639 13.01 -7.34 34.04
N SER A 640 12.86 -6.29 33.23
CA SER A 640 12.73 -6.42 31.76
C SER A 640 14.04 -6.12 31.03
N GLN A 641 14.21 -6.67 29.83
CA GLN A 641 15.43 -6.43 29.03
C GLN A 641 15.61 -4.93 28.67
N SER A 642 14.52 -4.21 28.44
CA SER A 642 14.58 -2.75 28.23
C SER A 642 15.05 -2.00 29.46
N GLU A 643 14.69 -2.46 30.67
CA GLU A 643 15.24 -1.90 31.91
C GLU A 643 16.75 -2.15 32.01
N LEU A 644 17.23 -3.36 31.70
CA LEU A 644 18.66 -3.68 31.68
C LEU A 644 19.43 -2.82 30.65
N TYR A 645 18.90 -2.65 29.44
CA TYR A 645 19.47 -1.76 28.43
C TYR A 645 19.55 -0.32 28.95
N GLY A 646 18.47 0.16 29.56
CA GLY A 646 18.40 1.50 30.15
C GLY A 646 19.46 1.73 31.22
N LEU A 647 19.64 0.77 32.13
CA LEU A 647 20.60 0.85 33.25
C LEU A 647 22.06 0.70 32.81
N CYS A 648 22.33 -0.14 31.81
CA CYS A 648 23.69 -0.47 31.39
C CYS A 648 24.24 0.44 30.28
N VAL A 649 23.37 0.96 29.39
CA VAL A 649 23.78 1.64 28.15
C VAL A 649 23.25 3.07 28.06
N ASP A 650 21.93 3.30 28.16
CA ASP A 650 21.35 4.63 27.93
C ASP A 650 21.63 5.62 29.05
N THR A 651 21.34 5.24 30.31
CA THR A 651 21.48 6.13 31.48
C THR A 651 22.91 6.66 31.62
N PRO A 652 23.95 5.83 31.46
CA PRO A 652 25.32 6.30 31.56
C PRO A 652 25.75 7.24 30.41
N ILE A 653 25.23 7.04 29.19
CA ILE A 653 25.47 7.93 28.05
C ILE A 653 24.75 9.27 28.27
N ALA A 654 23.50 9.23 28.69
CA ALA A 654 22.69 10.41 28.99
C ALA A 654 23.31 11.24 30.13
N ALA A 655 23.75 10.60 31.22
CA ALA A 655 24.38 11.27 32.35
C ALA A 655 25.62 12.09 31.94
N LYS A 656 26.45 11.57 31.02
CA LYS A 656 27.61 12.30 30.45
C LYS A 656 27.19 13.42 29.48
N GLY A 657 26.14 13.20 28.69
CA GLY A 657 25.61 14.21 27.77
C GLY A 657 25.01 15.42 28.49
N TYR A 658 24.26 15.21 29.57
CA TYR A 658 23.68 16.30 30.37
C TYR A 658 24.73 17.07 31.18
N ALA A 659 25.86 16.46 31.53
CA ALA A 659 26.95 17.12 32.23
C ALA A 659 27.80 18.05 31.34
N SER A 660 27.72 17.92 30.01
CA SER A 660 28.66 18.57 29.07
C SER A 660 28.05 19.55 28.06
N VAL A 661 26.71 19.65 27.95
CA VAL A 661 26.06 20.57 27.01
C VAL A 661 25.64 21.87 27.71
N PRO A 662 26.35 23.00 27.50
CA PRO A 662 25.83 24.31 27.89
C PRO A 662 24.56 24.63 27.10
N ASN A 663 23.51 25.12 27.77
CA ASN A 663 22.28 25.55 27.10
C ASN A 663 22.59 26.66 26.07
N TRP A 664 21.78 26.79 25.02
CA TRP A 664 21.86 27.86 24.01
C TRP A 664 21.86 29.29 24.61
N ASN A 665 21.45 29.45 25.87
CA ASN A 665 21.47 30.71 26.59
C ASN A 665 22.70 30.92 27.49
N GLY A 666 23.74 30.07 27.44
CA GLY A 666 24.98 30.23 28.22
C GLY A 666 24.83 30.07 29.74
N LEU A 667 23.61 29.83 30.22
CA LEU A 667 23.34 29.42 31.60
C LEU A 667 23.37 27.89 31.65
N PRO A 668 24.12 27.26 32.57
CA PRO A 668 23.95 25.84 32.85
C PRO A 668 22.47 25.65 33.15
N TYR A 669 21.83 24.64 32.53
CA TYR A 669 20.49 24.23 32.97
C TYR A 669 20.52 24.21 34.48
N GLY A 670 19.62 24.98 35.12
CA GLY A 670 19.53 25.03 36.56
C GLY A 670 19.62 23.58 37.01
N VAL A 671 20.76 23.25 37.64
CA VAL A 671 21.06 21.91 38.09
C VAL A 671 19.96 21.69 39.10
N SER A 672 18.86 21.08 38.65
CA SER A 672 17.97 20.41 39.57
C SER A 672 18.94 19.57 40.37
N PRO A 673 18.98 19.71 41.71
CA PRO A 673 19.80 18.87 42.54
C PRO A 673 19.18 17.47 42.48
N TYR A 674 19.24 16.83 41.31
CA TYR A 674 19.39 15.42 41.16
C TYR A 674 20.66 15.13 41.96
N GLN A 675 20.43 14.92 43.25
CA GLN A 675 21.39 14.39 44.20
C GLN A 675 22.18 13.33 43.46
N HIS A 676 23.52 13.39 43.52
CA HIS A 676 24.44 12.45 42.89
C HIS A 676 23.84 11.07 42.81
N PHE A 677 23.17 10.78 41.69
CA PHE A 677 22.44 9.56 41.55
C PHE A 677 23.51 8.49 41.41
N GLN A 678 23.67 7.68 42.45
CA GLN A 678 24.63 6.59 42.44
C GLN A 678 24.07 5.49 41.55
N TRP A 679 24.25 5.64 40.23
CA TRP A 679 23.79 4.68 39.23
C TRP A 679 24.74 3.48 39.10
N HIS A 680 25.99 3.62 39.58
CA HIS A 680 27.03 2.58 39.54
C HIS A 680 26.59 1.24 40.17
N PRO A 681 25.98 1.18 41.38
CA PRO A 681 25.50 -0.08 41.96
C PRO A 681 24.44 -0.77 41.10
N PHE A 682 23.50 -0.02 40.51
CA PHE A 682 22.45 -0.56 39.65
C PHE A 682 23.02 -1.09 38.33
N ARG A 683 23.95 -0.35 37.71
CA ARG A 683 24.65 -0.84 36.50
C ARG A 683 25.36 -2.15 36.79
N ARG A 684 26.10 -2.26 37.89
CA ARG A 684 26.84 -3.49 38.24
C ARG A 684 25.92 -4.70 38.35
N LYS A 685 24.83 -4.57 39.13
CA LYS A 685 23.83 -5.64 39.27
C LYS A 685 23.13 -5.94 37.95
N ALA A 686 22.75 -4.93 37.16
CA ALA A 686 22.13 -5.11 35.86
C ALA A 686 23.05 -5.81 34.84
N LEU A 687 24.36 -5.53 34.86
CA LEU A 687 25.35 -6.24 34.05
C LEU A 687 25.51 -7.70 34.47
N GLU A 688 25.53 -8.00 35.77
CA GLU A 688 25.53 -9.37 36.29
C GLU A 688 24.25 -10.12 35.88
N VAL A 689 23.07 -9.49 35.96
CA VAL A 689 21.80 -10.06 35.49
C VAL A 689 21.84 -10.32 33.98
N ALA A 690 22.27 -9.34 33.18
CA ALA A 690 22.34 -9.50 31.72
C ALA A 690 23.34 -10.59 31.29
N ALA A 691 24.51 -10.69 31.95
CA ALA A 691 25.50 -11.73 31.67
C ALA A 691 24.96 -13.11 32.04
N LYS A 692 24.32 -13.23 33.20
CA LYS A 692 23.61 -14.43 33.62
C LYS A 692 22.54 -14.84 32.61
N TRP A 693 21.66 -13.93 32.21
CA TRP A 693 20.60 -14.23 31.23
C TRP A 693 21.17 -14.65 29.88
N SER A 694 22.25 -14.01 29.43
CA SER A 694 22.95 -14.42 28.21
C SER A 694 23.46 -15.85 28.30
N LYS A 695 24.12 -16.20 29.42
CA LYS A 695 24.63 -17.54 29.68
C LYS A 695 23.52 -18.59 29.74
N LEU A 696 22.51 -18.36 30.57
CA LEU A 696 21.37 -19.28 30.74
C LEU A 696 20.62 -19.48 29.42
N SER A 697 20.37 -18.42 28.66
CA SER A 697 19.72 -18.52 27.35
C SER A 697 20.53 -19.36 26.35
N ARG A 698 21.88 -19.25 26.37
CA ARG A 698 22.73 -20.08 25.51
C ARG A 698 22.73 -21.54 25.96
N GLU A 699 22.80 -21.80 27.25
CA GLU A 699 22.73 -23.17 27.81
C GLU A 699 21.38 -23.83 27.51
N GLN A 700 20.28 -23.07 27.60
CA GLN A 700 18.94 -23.56 27.24
C GLN A 700 18.73 -23.74 25.74
N SER A 701 19.42 -22.95 24.91
CA SER A 701 19.29 -23.07 23.45
C SER A 701 19.75 -24.45 22.93
N PHE A 702 20.57 -25.18 23.69
CA PHE A 702 20.91 -26.58 23.42
C PHE A 702 19.71 -27.52 23.50
N VAL A 703 18.75 -27.19 24.36
CA VAL A 703 17.58 -28.01 24.65
C VAL A 703 16.44 -27.66 23.70
N PHE A 704 16.18 -26.36 23.47
CA PHE A 704 15.04 -25.94 22.65
C PHE A 704 15.39 -25.65 21.20
N GLY A 705 16.61 -25.20 20.91
CA GLY A 705 16.97 -24.73 19.57
C GLY A 705 16.14 -23.54 19.09
N ALA A 706 15.57 -22.73 19.99
CA ALA A 706 14.76 -21.57 19.61
C ALA A 706 15.66 -20.39 19.20
N LEU A 707 15.90 -20.22 17.89
CA LEU A 707 16.75 -19.13 17.39
C LEU A 707 16.19 -17.74 17.74
N GLY A 708 14.86 -17.59 17.77
CA GLY A 708 14.21 -16.35 18.19
C GLY A 708 14.62 -15.93 19.62
N GLU A 709 14.60 -16.87 20.56
CA GLU A 709 15.02 -16.66 21.95
C GLU A 709 16.53 -16.40 22.05
N LEU A 710 17.35 -17.12 21.27
CA LEU A 710 18.79 -16.86 21.24
C LEU A 710 19.09 -15.42 20.79
N LEU A 711 18.46 -14.94 19.71
CA LEU A 711 18.69 -13.58 19.20
C LEU A 711 18.12 -12.51 20.15
N ASN A 712 16.89 -12.71 20.64
CA ASN A 712 16.22 -11.73 21.49
C ASN A 712 16.78 -11.70 22.92
N ASN A 713 17.25 -12.81 23.47
CA ASN A 713 17.75 -12.87 24.84
C ASN A 713 19.27 -13.00 24.86
N ALA A 714 19.84 -14.09 24.33
CA ALA A 714 21.28 -14.35 24.50
C ALA A 714 22.15 -13.27 23.84
N GLU A 715 21.96 -13.01 22.54
CA GLU A 715 22.76 -12.04 21.79
C GLU A 715 22.49 -10.61 22.24
N SER A 716 21.23 -10.29 22.53
CA SER A 716 20.85 -8.95 22.96
C SER A 716 21.40 -8.61 24.35
N ASN A 717 21.33 -9.55 25.32
CA ASN A 717 21.91 -9.33 26.64
C ASN A 717 23.45 -9.36 26.62
N GLU A 718 24.08 -10.19 25.79
CA GLU A 718 25.54 -10.14 25.59
C GLU A 718 25.98 -8.78 25.03
N TRP A 719 25.22 -8.24 24.08
CA TRP A 719 25.46 -6.91 23.53
C TRP A 719 25.32 -5.81 24.60
N ILE A 720 24.30 -5.90 25.47
CA ILE A 720 24.13 -4.98 26.62
C ILE A 720 25.35 -5.05 27.54
N VAL A 721 25.81 -6.28 27.86
CA VAL A 721 26.97 -6.51 28.74
C VAL A 721 28.25 -5.93 28.13
N ILE A 722 28.53 -6.21 26.85
CA ILE A 722 29.72 -5.69 26.16
C ILE A 722 29.74 -4.16 26.21
N ASN A 723 28.63 -3.49 25.88
CA ASN A 723 28.59 -2.03 25.87
C ASN A 723 28.72 -1.42 27.27
N GLY A 724 28.05 -1.97 28.28
CA GLY A 724 28.18 -1.49 29.64
C GLY A 724 29.57 -1.75 30.24
N LEU A 725 30.20 -2.88 29.94
CA LEU A 725 31.58 -3.17 30.33
C LEU A 725 32.59 -2.25 29.63
N ARG A 726 32.42 -1.97 28.33
CA ARG A 726 33.27 -0.99 27.63
C ARG A 726 33.17 0.39 28.27
N GLN A 727 31.98 0.77 28.73
CA GLN A 727 31.83 2.01 29.44
C GLN A 727 32.55 2.02 30.80
N ILE A 728 32.46 0.94 31.58
CA ILE A 728 33.25 0.78 32.81
C ILE A 728 34.74 0.86 32.50
N ALA A 729 35.21 0.14 31.48
CA ALA A 729 36.61 0.15 31.07
C ALA A 729 37.10 1.55 30.66
N TYR A 730 36.27 2.35 30.01
CA TYR A 730 36.58 3.75 29.71
C TYR A 730 36.65 4.61 30.96
N GLU A 731 35.71 4.46 31.89
CA GLU A 731 35.68 5.20 33.17
C GLU A 731 36.85 4.83 34.09
N GLN A 732 37.32 3.58 33.99
CA GLN A 732 38.43 3.04 34.78
C GLN A 732 39.79 3.19 34.08
N ASN A 733 39.89 3.97 32.99
CA ASN A 733 41.12 4.18 32.23
C ASN A 733 41.79 2.88 31.73
N LEU A 734 41.03 1.81 31.46
CA LEU A 734 41.60 0.51 31.03
C LEU A 734 42.05 0.49 29.56
N PHE A 735 41.58 1.45 28.76
CA PHE A 735 41.99 1.66 27.37
C PHE A 735 43.18 2.62 27.24
N SER A 736 43.56 3.33 28.32
CA SER A 736 44.67 4.28 28.33
C SER A 736 45.76 3.82 29.29
N ASP A 737 46.98 4.33 29.13
CA ASP A 737 48.08 4.11 30.08
C ASP A 737 47.97 5.07 31.29
N GLU A 738 46.79 5.67 31.52
CA GLU A 738 46.57 6.58 32.65
C GLU A 738 46.44 5.80 33.96
N ALA A 739 46.73 6.47 35.08
CA ALA A 739 46.60 5.86 36.39
C ALA A 739 45.14 5.45 36.66
N LEU A 740 44.96 4.27 37.27
CA LEU A 740 43.65 3.77 37.67
C LEU A 740 43.02 4.71 38.72
N PRO A 741 41.75 5.10 38.57
CA PRO A 741 40.99 5.83 39.58
C PRO A 741 40.99 5.09 40.93
N GLN A 742 41.13 5.81 42.04
CA GLN A 742 41.36 5.22 43.37
C GLN A 742 40.14 5.30 44.31
N SER A 743 38.95 5.70 43.84
CA SER A 743 37.79 5.76 44.74
C SER A 743 37.29 4.35 45.09
N GLU A 744 36.54 4.24 46.21
CA GLU A 744 35.91 2.99 46.61
C GLU A 744 34.91 2.49 45.56
N GLU A 745 34.15 3.41 44.94
CA GLU A 745 33.23 3.09 43.84
C GLU A 745 33.99 2.55 42.61
N ASP A 746 35.17 3.10 42.31
CA ASP A 746 36.02 2.61 41.22
C ASP A 746 36.56 1.21 41.47
N GLN A 747 36.95 0.90 42.72
CA GLN A 747 37.36 -0.45 43.09
C GLN A 747 36.22 -1.44 42.91
N LEU A 748 35.04 -1.08 43.38
CA LEU A 748 33.82 -1.87 43.24
C LEU A 748 33.40 -2.10 41.79
N ASP A 749 33.59 -1.10 40.92
CA ASP A 749 33.37 -1.21 39.48
C ASP A 749 34.40 -2.14 38.80
N ARG A 750 35.68 -2.11 39.22
CA ARG A 750 36.70 -3.07 38.75
C ARG A 750 36.40 -4.50 39.19
N GLU A 751 35.96 -4.70 40.43
CA GLU A 751 35.57 -6.02 40.93
C GLU A 751 34.36 -6.56 40.18
N ALA A 752 33.33 -5.73 39.95
CA ALA A 752 32.17 -6.12 39.15
C ALA A 752 32.55 -6.37 37.68
N PHE A 753 33.45 -5.57 37.10
CA PHE A 753 33.98 -5.79 35.76
C PHE A 753 34.58 -7.19 35.63
N ILE A 754 35.47 -7.58 36.55
CA ILE A 754 36.09 -8.92 36.55
C ILE A 754 35.01 -10.00 36.67
N ARG A 755 34.08 -9.88 37.63
CA ARG A 755 33.01 -10.87 37.84
C ARG A 755 32.11 -11.05 36.62
N VAL A 756 31.69 -9.96 35.99
CA VAL A 756 30.81 -9.99 34.81
C VAL A 756 31.55 -10.56 33.60
N VAL A 757 32.82 -10.20 33.40
CA VAL A 757 33.66 -10.78 32.33
C VAL A 757 33.83 -12.29 32.50
N ASP A 758 33.93 -12.79 33.74
CA ASP A 758 33.96 -14.23 34.02
C ASP A 758 32.64 -14.96 33.74
N GLN A 759 31.52 -14.23 33.80
CA GLN A 759 30.21 -14.77 33.44
C GLN A 759 29.99 -14.79 31.92
N LEU A 760 30.78 -14.05 31.14
CA LEU A 760 30.70 -14.07 29.68
C LEU A 760 31.11 -15.45 29.15
N VAL A 761 30.22 -16.00 28.33
CA VAL A 761 30.33 -17.34 27.76
C VAL A 761 31.57 -17.49 26.86
N ASN A 762 32.19 -18.66 26.87
CA ASN A 762 33.34 -18.96 26.01
C ASN A 762 32.95 -18.96 24.51
N LYS A 763 33.95 -18.87 23.63
CA LYS A 763 33.71 -18.79 22.18
C LYS A 763 32.99 -20.03 21.64
N ASP A 764 33.32 -21.21 22.17
CA ASP A 764 32.79 -22.49 21.69
C ASP A 764 31.29 -22.63 21.98
N LEU A 765 30.84 -22.31 23.20
CA LEU A 765 29.43 -22.37 23.56
C LEU A 765 28.61 -21.33 22.77
N ARG A 766 29.19 -20.16 22.44
CA ARG A 766 28.55 -19.17 21.57
C ARG A 766 28.40 -19.68 20.13
N ARG A 767 29.45 -20.25 19.55
CA ARG A 767 29.40 -20.88 18.22
C ARG A 767 28.39 -22.01 18.17
N GLU A 768 28.42 -22.91 19.15
CA GLU A 768 27.59 -24.10 19.18
C GLU A 768 26.11 -23.77 19.43
N SER A 769 25.80 -22.84 20.36
CA SER A 769 24.42 -22.36 20.58
C SER A 769 23.81 -21.71 19.33
N ARG A 770 24.58 -20.87 18.61
CA ARG A 770 24.17 -20.27 17.34
C ARG A 770 23.89 -21.32 16.27
N GLN A 771 24.81 -22.29 16.11
CA GLN A 771 24.68 -23.36 15.12
C GLN A 771 23.46 -24.23 15.39
N ARG A 772 23.30 -24.75 16.62
CA ARG A 772 22.18 -25.64 16.97
C ARG A 772 20.83 -24.93 16.84
N SER A 773 20.72 -23.70 17.34
CA SER A 773 19.47 -22.93 17.25
C SER A 773 19.09 -22.61 15.81
N LEU A 774 20.06 -22.26 14.96
CA LEU A 774 19.81 -21.98 13.57
C LEU A 774 19.36 -23.23 12.79
N ILE A 775 19.97 -24.39 13.05
CA ILE A 775 19.56 -25.66 12.46
C ILE A 775 18.15 -26.04 12.95
N ALA A 776 17.88 -25.90 14.26
CA ALA A 776 16.59 -26.25 14.86
C ALA A 776 15.45 -25.43 14.26
N GLU A 777 15.62 -24.10 14.21
CA GLU A 777 14.62 -23.19 13.64
C GLU A 777 14.40 -23.48 12.15
N TRP A 778 15.47 -23.73 11.40
CA TRP A 778 15.36 -24.13 9.99
C TRP A 778 14.66 -25.48 9.82
N GLN A 779 14.93 -26.49 10.66
CA GLN A 779 14.26 -27.79 10.62
C GLN A 779 12.77 -27.67 10.96
N ARG A 780 12.42 -26.90 12.00
CA ARG A 780 11.03 -26.58 12.37
C ARG A 780 10.31 -25.94 11.19
N PHE A 781 10.96 -24.97 10.55
CA PHE A 781 10.44 -24.39 9.32
C PHE A 781 10.28 -25.47 8.25
N GLN A 782 11.32 -26.19 7.83
CA GLN A 782 11.20 -27.16 6.71
C GLN A 782 10.14 -28.26 6.94
N THR A 783 9.96 -28.71 8.18
CA THR A 783 8.98 -29.74 8.56
C THR A 783 7.58 -29.19 8.76
N GLY A 784 7.43 -27.88 9.01
CA GLY A 784 6.15 -27.20 9.07
C GLY A 784 5.43 -27.20 7.73
N GLU A 785 4.14 -27.52 7.76
CA GLU A 785 3.25 -27.36 6.63
C GLU A 785 2.90 -25.87 6.46
N TRP A 786 2.73 -25.44 5.21
CA TRP A 786 2.04 -24.17 4.96
C TRP A 786 0.58 -24.37 5.34
N SER A 787 0.03 -23.59 6.27
CA SER A 787 -1.40 -23.66 6.59
C SER A 787 -2.26 -23.43 5.34
N GLY A 788 -3.49 -23.94 5.33
CA GLY A 788 -4.32 -24.03 4.13
C GLY A 788 -4.92 -22.70 3.66
N TRP A 789 -5.25 -22.64 2.36
CA TRP A 789 -5.69 -21.43 1.62
C TRP A 789 -6.99 -20.77 2.14
N PHE A 790 -7.71 -21.46 3.03
CA PHE A 790 -9.07 -21.11 3.46
C PHE A 790 -9.26 -21.11 4.99
N ASP A 791 -8.21 -21.27 5.79
CA ASP A 791 -8.37 -21.15 7.25
C ASP A 791 -8.49 -19.65 7.62
N ASP A 792 -9.71 -19.26 7.98
CA ASP A 792 -10.26 -17.90 8.00
C ASP A 792 -9.57 -16.89 8.93
N GLU A 793 -8.63 -17.30 9.79
CA GLU A 793 -8.08 -16.40 10.82
C GLU A 793 -6.63 -15.96 10.61
N LEU A 794 -5.77 -16.74 9.91
CA LEU A 794 -4.35 -16.38 9.77
C LEU A 794 -3.71 -16.68 8.39
N GLY A 795 -4.41 -17.30 7.44
CA GLY A 795 -3.86 -17.56 6.09
C GLY A 795 -2.67 -18.54 6.06
N ASN A 796 -2.14 -18.84 4.86
CA ASN A 796 -1.00 -19.74 4.61
C ASN A 796 0.31 -19.25 5.26
N GLU A 797 0.43 -19.39 6.57
CA GLU A 797 1.56 -18.94 7.35
C GLU A 797 2.43 -20.14 7.74
N LYS A 798 3.65 -20.10 7.23
CA LYS A 798 4.77 -20.88 7.74
C LYS A 798 5.69 -19.88 8.43
N SER A 799 5.95 -20.04 9.72
CA SER A 799 6.73 -19.06 10.49
C SER A 799 8.21 -19.42 10.52
N PHE A 800 9.06 -18.40 10.41
CA PHE A 800 10.49 -18.50 10.71
C PHE A 800 10.84 -17.33 11.66
N LEU A 801 11.43 -17.61 12.83
CA LEU A 801 11.70 -16.63 13.90
C LEU A 801 10.45 -15.94 14.44
N ASP A 802 9.36 -16.69 14.57
CA ASP A 802 8.04 -16.18 14.96
C ASP A 802 7.55 -15.01 14.09
N ALA A 803 8.14 -14.84 12.90
CA ALA A 803 7.66 -13.92 11.89
C ALA A 803 6.72 -14.73 10.99
N PRO A 804 5.41 -14.46 11.03
CA PRO A 804 4.51 -15.06 10.07
C PRO A 804 4.93 -14.57 8.68
N LEU A 805 5.10 -15.51 7.75
CA LEU A 805 5.25 -15.20 6.33
C LEU A 805 3.87 -14.81 5.77
N SER A 806 3.35 -13.70 6.29
CA SER A 806 2.01 -13.17 5.99
C SER A 806 1.97 -12.33 4.72
N GLU A 807 3.14 -12.06 4.09
CA GLU A 807 3.17 -11.28 2.85
C GLU A 807 2.28 -11.98 1.80
N PRO A 808 1.27 -11.30 1.24
CA PRO A 808 0.24 -11.92 0.40
C PRO A 808 0.77 -12.73 -0.79
N PHE A 809 1.97 -12.41 -1.30
CA PHE A 809 2.55 -13.17 -2.42
C PHE A 809 3.05 -14.55 -2.04
N TYR A 810 3.28 -14.87 -0.75
CA TYR A 810 3.57 -16.25 -0.32
C TYR A 810 2.35 -17.18 -0.49
N ARG A 811 1.20 -16.67 -0.93
CA ARG A 811 0.09 -17.50 -1.43
C ARG A 811 0.39 -18.16 -2.78
N LEU A 812 1.42 -17.70 -3.49
CA LEU A 812 1.86 -18.27 -4.75
C LEU A 812 2.93 -19.33 -4.48
N GLU A 813 2.65 -20.59 -4.83
CA GLU A 813 3.55 -21.75 -4.59
C GLU A 813 4.99 -21.52 -5.08
N PHE A 814 5.16 -20.80 -6.19
CA PHE A 814 6.50 -20.49 -6.70
C PHE A 814 7.25 -19.48 -5.83
N GLU A 815 6.58 -18.51 -5.19
CA GLU A 815 7.24 -17.60 -4.25
C GLU A 815 7.51 -18.30 -2.91
N GLN A 816 6.67 -19.25 -2.48
CA GLN A 816 6.97 -20.14 -1.34
C GLN A 816 8.26 -20.91 -1.61
N THR A 817 8.32 -21.64 -2.71
CA THR A 817 9.50 -22.41 -3.14
C THR A 817 10.74 -21.51 -3.22
N ARG A 818 10.59 -20.30 -3.78
CA ARG A 818 11.66 -19.32 -3.88
C ARG A 818 12.14 -18.84 -2.52
N PHE A 819 11.23 -18.56 -1.59
CA PHE A 819 11.56 -18.19 -0.22
C PHE A 819 12.36 -19.30 0.46
N GLU A 820 11.86 -20.54 0.42
CA GLU A 820 12.54 -21.69 1.05
C GLU A 820 13.97 -21.85 0.53
N ARG A 821 14.20 -21.68 -0.77
CA ARG A 821 15.55 -21.75 -1.36
C ARG A 821 16.44 -20.59 -0.96
N ILE A 822 15.90 -19.37 -0.81
CA ILE A 822 16.66 -18.22 -0.31
C ILE A 822 17.02 -18.45 1.16
N LEU A 823 16.09 -18.99 1.95
CA LEU A 823 16.31 -19.33 3.34
C LEU A 823 17.39 -20.42 3.48
N ASP A 824 17.38 -21.46 2.65
CA ASP A 824 18.44 -22.48 2.65
C ASP A 824 19.83 -21.88 2.40
N VAL A 825 19.95 -20.99 1.42
CA VAL A 825 21.20 -20.27 1.14
C VAL A 825 21.61 -19.41 2.33
N ALA A 826 20.65 -18.72 2.97
CA ALA A 826 20.92 -17.87 4.11
C ALA A 826 21.44 -18.66 5.32
N VAL A 827 20.76 -19.75 5.64
CA VAL A 827 21.12 -20.64 6.74
C VAL A 827 22.46 -21.30 6.45
N ARG A 828 22.67 -21.84 5.25
CA ARG A 828 23.95 -22.42 4.85
C ARG A 828 25.11 -21.44 4.97
N ASN A 829 25.00 -20.25 4.38
CA ASN A 829 26.07 -19.26 4.46
C ASN A 829 26.38 -18.86 5.91
N THR A 830 25.36 -18.79 6.76
CA THR A 830 25.54 -18.47 8.18
C THR A 830 26.21 -19.62 8.94
N LEU A 831 25.89 -20.88 8.61
CA LEU A 831 26.55 -22.05 9.18
C LEU A 831 28.01 -22.16 8.73
N ASP A 832 28.28 -21.99 7.44
CA ASP A 832 29.64 -22.01 6.88
C ASP A 832 30.52 -20.95 7.58
N GLN A 833 30.01 -19.74 7.82
CA GLN A 833 30.71 -18.70 8.60
C GLN A 833 30.92 -19.06 10.08
N LEU A 834 29.94 -19.69 10.73
CA LEU A 834 30.14 -20.17 12.10
C LEU A 834 31.23 -21.24 12.14
N GLU A 835 31.37 -22.03 11.07
CA GLU A 835 32.35 -23.09 10.95
C GLU A 835 33.77 -22.59 10.65
N ASP A 836 33.90 -21.76 9.62
CA ASP A 836 35.15 -21.23 9.08
C ASP A 836 35.69 -20.04 9.88
N GLY A 837 34.83 -19.36 10.64
CA GLY A 837 35.13 -18.17 11.41
C GLY A 837 34.29 -16.97 10.98
N LEU A 838 33.89 -16.15 11.95
CA LEU A 838 33.02 -15.00 11.69
C LEU A 838 33.74 -13.95 10.83
N PRO A 839 33.04 -13.36 9.84
CA PRO A 839 33.60 -12.30 8.99
C PRO A 839 33.76 -10.99 9.75
N GLU A 840 34.62 -10.11 9.24
CA GLU A 840 34.77 -8.73 9.73
C GLU A 840 33.56 -7.88 9.32
N TRP A 841 33.27 -6.80 10.06
CA TRP A 841 32.12 -5.92 9.86
C TRP A 841 32.06 -5.31 8.45
N ASP A 842 33.23 -4.99 7.90
CA ASP A 842 33.41 -4.40 6.57
C ASP A 842 33.55 -5.45 5.46
N ASP A 843 33.37 -6.74 5.77
CA ASP A 843 33.47 -7.82 4.79
C ASP A 843 32.32 -7.72 3.75
N PRO A 844 32.63 -7.75 2.44
CA PRO A 844 31.60 -7.82 1.39
C PRO A 844 30.67 -9.04 1.52
N GLU A 845 31.12 -10.16 2.09
CA GLU A 845 30.31 -11.34 2.33
C GLU A 845 29.26 -11.12 3.42
N LEU A 846 29.66 -10.50 4.55
CA LEU A 846 28.73 -10.09 5.61
C LEU A 846 27.68 -9.12 5.08
N THR A 847 28.09 -8.20 4.20
CA THR A 847 27.16 -7.26 3.54
C THR A 847 26.13 -7.99 2.66
N LYS A 848 26.55 -9.00 1.89
CA LYS A 848 25.62 -9.83 1.09
C LYS A 848 24.65 -10.62 1.99
N GLN A 849 25.15 -11.16 3.10
CA GLN A 849 24.33 -11.92 4.05
C GLN A 849 23.33 -11.03 4.78
N ARG A 850 23.72 -9.81 5.19
CA ARG A 850 22.81 -8.79 5.71
C ARG A 850 21.68 -8.51 4.73
N LEU A 851 22.01 -8.24 3.46
CA LEU A 851 21.01 -8.00 2.43
C LEU A 851 20.07 -9.20 2.22
N LEU A 852 20.59 -10.43 2.35
CA LEU A 852 19.82 -11.67 2.23
C LEU A 852 18.82 -11.83 3.39
N TRP A 853 19.28 -11.69 4.63
CA TRP A 853 18.43 -11.79 5.83
C TRP A 853 17.43 -10.63 5.92
N THR A 854 17.86 -9.40 5.59
CA THR A 854 16.95 -8.25 5.50
C THR A 854 15.85 -8.50 4.48
N LYS A 855 16.15 -9.14 3.35
CA LYS A 855 15.13 -9.50 2.35
C LYS A 855 14.16 -10.58 2.85
N LEU A 856 14.61 -11.52 3.68
CA LEU A 856 13.79 -12.58 4.26
C LEU A 856 12.90 -12.08 5.42
N LEU A 857 13.34 -11.07 6.16
CA LEU A 857 12.69 -10.59 7.40
C LEU A 857 12.05 -9.19 7.26
N LYS A 858 11.72 -8.79 6.01
CA LYS A 858 11.42 -7.41 5.59
C LYS A 858 10.29 -6.71 6.38
N ASP A 859 9.32 -7.46 6.89
CA ASP A 859 8.11 -6.90 7.53
C ASP A 859 8.26 -6.49 9.00
N ARG A 860 9.32 -6.88 9.71
CA ARG A 860 9.46 -6.47 11.13
C ARG A 860 10.05 -5.07 11.34
N ARG A 861 10.67 -4.41 10.34
CA ARG A 861 11.67 -3.33 10.64
C ARG A 861 11.80 -2.14 9.67
N SER A 862 10.82 -1.87 8.82
CA SER A 862 10.88 -0.70 7.92
C SER A 862 10.93 0.68 8.63
N GLY A 863 10.96 0.72 9.97
CA GLY A 863 11.11 1.94 10.77
C GLY A 863 12.53 2.34 11.19
N VAL A 864 13.60 1.58 10.90
CA VAL A 864 14.96 1.91 11.41
C VAL A 864 15.96 2.11 10.27
N GLY A 865 16.02 3.34 9.76
CA GLY A 865 17.16 3.79 8.98
C GLY A 865 18.40 3.96 9.87
N HIS A 866 19.51 3.34 9.48
CA HIS A 866 20.89 3.65 9.93
C HIS A 866 21.31 3.39 11.38
N GLN A 867 20.52 2.70 12.22
CA GLN A 867 20.88 2.44 13.62
C GLN A 867 21.41 1.01 13.91
N GLU A 868 22.10 0.39 12.95
CA GLU A 868 22.54 -1.02 13.05
C GLU A 868 23.75 -1.25 13.98
N VAL A 869 24.54 -0.23 14.33
CA VAL A 869 25.66 -0.41 15.27
C VAL A 869 25.20 -0.32 16.74
N ALA A 870 24.06 0.34 16.99
CA ALA A 870 23.55 0.64 18.34
C ALA A 870 22.43 -0.30 18.82
N SER A 871 22.08 -1.32 18.03
CA SER A 871 21.01 -2.27 18.38
C SER A 871 21.47 -3.72 18.23
N PRO A 872 20.97 -4.64 19.07
CA PRO A 872 21.40 -6.02 19.04
C PRO A 872 21.02 -6.72 17.73
N PRO A 873 21.76 -7.77 17.33
CA PRO A 873 21.50 -8.49 16.09
C PRO A 873 20.17 -9.23 16.22
N ARG A 874 19.14 -8.69 15.58
CA ARG A 874 17.82 -9.31 15.53
C ARG A 874 17.62 -10.16 14.26
N ALA A 875 18.70 -10.45 13.55
CA ALA A 875 18.80 -11.40 12.44
C ALA A 875 20.04 -12.26 12.72
N PRO A 876 20.10 -13.52 12.22
CA PRO A 876 21.25 -14.40 12.43
C PRO A 876 22.41 -13.99 11.51
N VAL A 877 22.94 -12.80 11.79
CA VAL A 877 24.09 -12.18 11.16
C VAL A 877 25.11 -11.97 12.27
N PHE A 878 26.13 -12.80 12.31
CA PHE A 878 27.16 -12.80 13.35
C PHE A 878 28.47 -12.29 12.74
N TYR A 879 29.25 -11.53 13.50
CA TYR A 879 30.48 -10.90 13.02
C TYR A 879 31.58 -10.94 14.09
N ARG A 880 32.83 -10.87 13.63
CA ARG A 880 34.04 -11.14 14.41
C ARG A 880 34.29 -10.14 15.53
N GLU A 881 33.90 -8.89 15.35
CA GLU A 881 34.16 -7.79 16.28
C GLU A 881 33.57 -8.06 17.66
N GLN A 882 32.42 -8.72 17.75
CA GLN A 882 31.83 -9.10 19.04
C GLN A 882 32.74 -10.08 19.81
N ASP A 883 33.36 -11.03 19.13
CA ASP A 883 34.30 -11.97 19.74
C ASP A 883 35.59 -11.28 20.16
N LEU A 884 36.13 -10.42 19.31
CA LEU A 884 37.35 -9.65 19.61
C LEU A 884 37.15 -8.72 20.80
N LEU A 885 35.98 -8.08 20.92
CA LEU A 885 35.66 -7.24 22.07
C LEU A 885 35.58 -8.04 23.37
N ILE A 886 35.02 -9.26 23.36
CA ILE A 886 35.01 -10.10 24.57
C ILE A 886 36.42 -10.54 24.94
N ASP A 887 37.25 -10.92 23.96
CA ASP A 887 38.64 -11.30 24.22
C ASP A 887 39.46 -10.12 24.76
N GLU A 888 39.22 -8.90 24.25
CA GLU A 888 39.81 -7.66 24.77
C GLU A 888 39.38 -7.39 26.22
N LEU A 889 38.08 -7.52 26.53
CA LEU A 889 37.56 -7.35 27.90
C LEU A 889 38.14 -8.40 28.87
N ARG A 890 38.37 -9.64 28.41
CA ARG A 890 39.05 -10.68 29.19
C ARG A 890 40.51 -10.32 29.49
N GLN A 891 41.25 -9.85 28.49
CA GLN A 891 42.63 -9.39 28.69
C GLN A 891 42.70 -8.20 29.67
N MET A 892 41.71 -7.30 29.63
CA MET A 892 41.59 -6.22 30.63
C MET A 892 41.33 -6.75 32.04
N ALA A 893 40.43 -7.72 32.18
CA ALA A 893 40.15 -8.35 33.48
C ALA A 893 41.39 -9.07 34.04
N ASP A 894 42.16 -9.75 33.19
CA ASP A 894 43.42 -10.41 33.60
C ASP A 894 44.47 -9.41 34.09
N ARG A 895 44.66 -8.28 33.39
CA ARG A 895 45.55 -7.19 33.84
C ARG A 895 45.13 -6.61 35.20
N LEU A 896 43.82 -6.48 35.43
CA LEU A 896 43.29 -6.01 36.71
C LEU A 896 43.55 -7.02 37.84
N ARG A 897 43.44 -8.33 37.57
CA ARG A 897 43.77 -9.39 38.55
C ARG A 897 45.25 -9.37 38.93
N GLU A 898 46.14 -9.24 37.96
CA GLU A 898 47.59 -9.14 38.21
C GLU A 898 47.93 -7.92 39.08
N THR A 899 47.28 -6.79 38.82
CA THR A 899 47.44 -5.55 39.60
C THR A 899 46.91 -5.70 41.03
N GLN A 900 45.77 -6.39 41.22
CA GLN A 900 45.24 -6.68 42.55
C GLN A 900 46.16 -7.63 43.33
N GLN A 901 46.72 -8.65 42.68
CA GLN A 901 47.65 -9.59 43.31
C GLN A 901 48.98 -8.94 43.68
N SER A 902 49.52 -8.06 42.84
CA SER A 902 50.78 -7.35 43.12
C SER A 902 50.65 -6.36 44.29
N ASN A 903 49.50 -5.70 44.43
CA ASN A 903 49.21 -4.81 45.55
C ASN A 903 49.04 -5.56 46.88
N VAL A 904 48.49 -6.78 46.87
CA VAL A 904 48.41 -7.65 48.07
C VAL A 904 49.81 -8.09 48.54
N GLY A 905 50.77 -8.22 47.61
CA GLY A 905 52.18 -8.53 47.91
C GLY A 905 53.02 -7.35 48.40
N GLN A 906 52.59 -6.10 48.17
CA GLN A 906 53.29 -4.88 48.58
C GLN A 906 52.82 -4.29 49.92
N VAL A 907 51.94 -4.99 50.66
CA VAL A 907 51.63 -4.64 52.05
C VAL A 907 52.90 -4.80 52.89
N SER A 908 53.57 -3.68 53.12
CA SER A 908 54.80 -3.55 53.90
C SER A 908 54.71 -4.36 55.19
N PRO A 909 55.70 -5.21 55.54
CA PRO A 909 55.67 -6.11 56.71
C PRO A 909 55.82 -5.37 58.05
N GLY A 910 55.26 -4.17 58.20
CA GLY A 910 55.48 -3.26 59.32
C GLY A 910 54.25 -2.90 60.16
N THR A 911 53.03 -3.31 59.82
CA THR A 911 51.82 -2.81 60.52
C THR A 911 50.72 -3.86 60.74
N ARG A 912 51.08 -5.15 60.84
CA ARG A 912 50.12 -6.22 61.16
C ARG A 912 50.09 -6.65 62.64
N ALA A 913 50.92 -6.05 63.49
CA ALA A 913 51.00 -6.43 64.91
C ALA A 913 49.95 -5.76 65.82
N ASP A 914 49.39 -4.60 65.45
CA ASP A 914 48.53 -3.84 66.40
C ASP A 914 47.02 -3.91 66.12
N ALA A 915 46.60 -4.45 64.97
CA ALA A 915 45.17 -4.51 64.60
C ALA A 915 44.45 -5.81 65.04
N LEU A 916 45.16 -6.78 65.64
CA LEU A 916 44.60 -8.07 66.07
C LEU A 916 44.17 -8.12 67.55
N SER A 917 44.01 -6.98 68.22
CA SER A 917 43.61 -6.94 69.65
C SER A 917 42.18 -6.44 69.95
N GLN A 918 41.34 -6.12 68.95
CA GLN A 918 40.00 -5.54 69.22
C GLN A 918 38.84 -6.07 68.35
N SER A 919 38.81 -7.37 68.02
CA SER A 919 37.59 -7.96 67.42
C SER A 919 37.45 -9.46 67.70
N GLU A 920 37.53 -9.86 68.97
CA GLU A 920 37.04 -11.16 69.43
C GLU A 920 35.84 -10.95 70.35
N VAL A 921 34.63 -10.72 69.80
CA VAL A 921 33.39 -11.11 70.47
C VAL A 921 32.35 -11.50 69.42
N SER A 922 31.72 -12.66 69.64
CA SER A 922 30.43 -13.14 69.12
C SER A 922 30.35 -13.96 67.82
N HIS A 923 30.23 -15.28 68.06
CA HIS A 923 29.31 -16.27 67.47
C HIS A 923 29.97 -17.42 66.69
N ASN A 924 30.31 -18.45 67.47
CA ASN A 924 30.50 -19.82 67.03
C ASN A 924 29.15 -20.43 66.61
N LEU A 925 29.06 -20.85 65.35
CA LEU A 925 28.07 -21.84 64.91
C LEU A 925 28.84 -22.92 64.13
N ILE A 926 28.96 -24.07 64.79
CA ILE A 926 29.62 -25.28 64.31
C ILE A 926 28.66 -25.96 63.32
N LEU A 927 29.08 -26.14 62.07
CA LEU A 927 28.45 -27.05 61.12
C LEU A 927 29.48 -28.11 60.72
N GLU A 928 29.25 -29.33 61.22
CA GLU A 928 29.94 -30.55 60.81
C GLU A 928 29.59 -30.88 59.36
N PHE A 929 30.60 -31.04 58.49
CA PHE A 929 30.43 -31.62 57.17
C PHE A 929 30.73 -33.12 57.22
N GLU A 930 29.68 -33.91 57.04
CA GLU A 930 29.74 -35.36 56.85
C GLU A 930 30.23 -35.69 55.43
N ARG A 931 31.33 -36.45 55.33
CA ARG A 931 31.88 -36.96 54.06
C ARG A 931 31.00 -38.10 53.53
N VAL A 932 30.35 -37.88 52.40
CA VAL A 932 29.76 -38.97 51.59
C VAL A 932 30.77 -39.39 50.50
N PRO A 933 31.11 -40.70 50.38
CA PRO A 933 32.07 -41.18 49.40
C PRO A 933 31.45 -41.32 48.00
N SER A 934 32.22 -40.92 47.00
CA SER A 934 31.94 -41.09 45.57
C SER A 934 32.02 -42.57 45.16
N ASN A 935 30.90 -43.15 44.73
CA ASN A 935 30.87 -44.41 44.00
C ASN A 935 30.80 -44.13 42.49
N HIS A 936 31.93 -44.33 41.81
CA HIS A 936 31.94 -44.72 40.40
C HIS A 936 31.32 -46.13 40.26
N PRO A 937 30.72 -46.43 39.10
CA PRO A 937 31.29 -47.52 38.34
C PRO A 937 31.44 -47.21 36.85
N ALA A 938 32.54 -47.72 36.30
CA ALA A 938 32.74 -47.89 34.88
C ALA A 938 32.04 -49.17 34.40
N ARG A 939 31.17 -49.06 33.40
CA ARG A 939 31.18 -49.86 32.17
C ARG A 939 30.15 -49.36 31.17
#